data_AF-A0AAV9EXJ5-F1
#
_entry.id   AF-A0AAV9EXJ5-F1
#
_cell.length_a   1.000
_cell.length_b   1.000
_cell.length_c   1.000
_cell.angle_alpha   90.00
_cell.angle_beta   90.00
_cell.angle_gamma   90.00
#
_symmetry.space_group_name_H-M   'P 1'
#
loop_
_entity.id
_entity.type
_entity.pdbx_description
1 polymer ?
#
loop_
_entity_poly.entity_id
_entity_poly.type
_entity_poly.pdbx_seq_one_letter_code
_entity_poly.pdbx_strand_id
1 'polypeptide(L)'
;MLEGQVRELCGSMPLVDNYGGMYKKWSGVLVPAKGSKWIGLLGSNPWRRQSFIELSGDYSLAGKYAGLHTPEKSLLNFMQTHVGASDVPCISPPNAAFTTVASPLTRENALLLLRWIHNLRNKGTRMPERFLTCIRDGNWVKTSAGYKSPSDSFLSSSDWGCLLQMGSLLVDIPFIDLEFYGKRIEKYKEELKVIGVMFEFGEACQFIGKHFMSLASSRDLTRSKVFSMLKFMRFLREKYLPTEDFVKSVMSGRWLKTVAGMSSPIGSILPDSEWTTASIISHLPFIDSEYYGDEILSYNTELQLLGVVVGFNRDYQLVVDNFEWPLYMASITVDCTFLILECIRHASLSDDLLGNIRRQKWVKTNHGLGLRSPSECFLFDSDWNCLMSVADGVPLIDVKFYGSRIQSYKDELKKIGVVVRFEEASIAVSKRFKVLALKNSLTKEQVLSLLACYRQMKETKLQFPTKLMRKAQKYKWLKTKLGYRTPANSILFDEEWMSISRIASLPFIDDDHYGKGIYEYKDEMKAFGVTVEFQMGPRFVITGLCVPTYSAGIAPDSVIALLKCIRNHKSGSIKVSFPKDFANLISKKWLKTVAGYRSPKECILFDSSWASHLEREDGPFIDEDFYGSDIKTYKAELVLLGVTTDVENGLPLLAGHLEYHSCCSVINRIYKYLKMFKWVPDNKTANWVWIPNGDDNGKWVSPGDCVLRDEDDLYSECLHVLDKIYENELVSFFCTALGVRQSPSVADYIDLWKGWENSKTKLAHNECCAFWICIARNWSKKTEKLLFENIKKLPVISTASGGIALSDKDDVFI
;
A
#
# COMPACT_ATOMS: atom_id res chain seq x y z
N MET A 1 -91.74 -16.17 65.41
CA MET A 1 -91.37 -16.24 63.97
C MET A 1 -90.24 -17.24 63.81
N LEU A 2 -90.25 -18.03 62.73
CA LEU A 2 -89.09 -18.86 62.36
C LEU A 2 -87.92 -17.93 61.99
N GLU A 3 -86.69 -18.27 62.38
CA GLU A 3 -85.51 -17.40 62.22
C GLU A 3 -85.30 -16.92 60.76
N GLY A 4 -85.68 -17.74 59.78
CA GLY A 4 -85.63 -17.39 58.35
C GLY A 4 -86.55 -16.25 57.94
N GLN A 5 -87.76 -16.15 58.52
CA GLN A 5 -88.72 -15.08 58.21
C GLN A 5 -88.26 -13.73 58.75
N VAL A 6 -87.62 -13.72 59.93
CA VAL A 6 -87.06 -12.51 60.52
C VAL A 6 -85.94 -11.95 59.64
N ARG A 7 -85.07 -12.81 59.09
CA ARG A 7 -84.00 -12.37 58.18
C ARG A 7 -84.53 -11.75 56.88
N GLU A 8 -85.57 -12.33 56.28
CA GLU A 8 -86.19 -11.82 55.06
C GLU A 8 -86.84 -10.43 55.28
N LEU A 9 -87.57 -10.27 56.39
CA LEU A 9 -88.15 -9.00 56.78
C LEU A 9 -87.09 -7.95 57.11
N CYS A 10 -86.03 -8.33 57.84
CA CYS A 10 -84.92 -7.43 58.14
C CYS A 10 -84.16 -6.97 56.89
N GLY A 11 -84.07 -7.79 55.84
CA GLY A 11 -83.46 -7.41 54.55
C GLY A 11 -84.25 -6.36 53.76
N SER A 12 -85.56 -6.20 54.05
CA SER A 12 -86.45 -5.25 53.39
C SER A 12 -86.78 -4.02 54.25
N MET A 13 -86.35 -4.00 55.51
CA MET A 13 -86.64 -2.95 56.48
C MET A 13 -85.80 -1.69 56.20
N PRO A 14 -86.40 -0.50 56.07
CA PRO A 14 -85.62 0.73 55.95
C PRO A 14 -84.90 1.05 57.27
N LEU A 15 -83.63 1.43 57.18
CA LEU A 15 -82.85 1.90 58.31
C LEU A 15 -82.79 3.43 58.33
N VAL A 16 -82.89 4.01 59.52
CA VAL A 16 -82.77 5.46 59.75
C VAL A 16 -81.36 5.76 60.25
N ASP A 17 -80.65 6.66 59.56
CA ASP A 17 -79.35 7.11 60.01
C ASP A 17 -79.44 8.22 61.08
N ASN A 18 -78.30 8.55 61.70
CA ASN A 18 -78.20 9.60 62.72
C ASN A 18 -78.48 11.05 62.20
N TYR A 19 -78.79 11.20 60.90
CA TYR A 19 -79.16 12.46 60.25
C TYR A 19 -80.63 12.48 59.79
N GLY A 20 -81.41 11.45 60.12
CA GLY A 20 -82.80 11.31 59.70
C GLY A 20 -82.98 10.78 58.27
N GLY A 21 -81.92 10.33 57.62
CA GLY A 21 -81.94 9.72 56.29
C GLY A 21 -82.44 8.29 56.34
N MET A 22 -83.36 7.93 55.44
CA MET A 22 -83.90 6.57 55.32
C MET A 22 -83.26 5.80 54.15
N TYR A 23 -82.77 4.60 54.43
CA TYR A 23 -82.10 3.76 53.43
C TYR A 23 -82.72 2.36 53.37
N LYS A 24 -82.98 1.90 52.14
CA LYS A 24 -83.54 0.56 51.88
C LYS A 24 -82.49 -0.49 51.49
N LYS A 25 -81.24 -0.07 51.28
CA LYS A 25 -80.11 -0.93 50.94
C LYS A 25 -78.85 -0.42 51.62
N TRP A 26 -78.03 -1.32 52.13
CA TRP A 26 -76.77 -1.00 52.80
C TRP A 26 -75.75 -2.12 52.60
N SER A 27 -74.48 -1.75 52.72
CA SER A 27 -73.35 -2.69 52.69
C SER A 27 -72.87 -3.07 54.08
N GLY A 28 -73.20 -2.25 55.09
CA GLY A 28 -72.84 -2.46 56.48
C GLY A 28 -73.54 -1.46 57.40
N VAL A 29 -73.66 -1.82 58.68
CA VAL A 29 -74.38 -1.00 59.66
C VAL A 29 -73.50 -0.79 60.89
N LEU A 30 -73.23 0.47 61.19
CA LEU A 30 -72.53 0.93 62.40
C LEU A 30 -73.56 1.15 63.50
N VAL A 31 -73.25 0.69 64.71
CA VAL A 31 -73.99 1.03 65.92
C VAL A 31 -73.95 2.56 66.18
N PRO A 32 -74.89 3.13 66.94
CA PRO A 32 -74.93 4.57 67.18
C PRO A 32 -73.62 5.12 67.76
N ALA A 33 -73.19 6.32 67.35
CA ALA A 33 -71.89 6.87 67.73
C ALA A 33 -71.70 6.96 69.25
N LYS A 34 -72.75 7.35 69.99
CA LYS A 34 -72.68 7.52 71.45
C LYS A 34 -72.37 6.19 72.15
N GLY A 35 -71.20 6.12 72.79
CA GLY A 35 -70.75 4.95 73.55
C GLY A 35 -70.04 3.87 72.73
N SER A 36 -69.88 4.09 71.42
CA SER A 36 -69.23 3.13 70.51
C SER A 36 -67.73 3.37 70.41
N LYS A 37 -66.98 2.32 70.07
CA LYS A 37 -65.53 2.38 69.89
C LYS A 37 -65.14 2.87 68.50
N TRP A 38 -65.96 2.61 67.50
CA TRP A 38 -65.72 3.05 66.13
C TRP A 38 -65.63 4.57 66.02
N ILE A 39 -66.43 5.35 66.78
CA ILE A 39 -66.35 6.81 66.75
C ILE A 39 -65.04 7.32 67.36
N GLY A 40 -64.52 6.64 68.40
CA GLY A 40 -63.24 6.98 69.01
C GLY A 40 -62.05 6.74 68.08
N LEU A 41 -62.15 5.74 67.19
CA LEU A 41 -61.10 5.39 66.23
C LEU A 41 -61.23 6.13 64.88
N LEU A 42 -62.44 6.25 64.35
CA LEU A 42 -62.71 6.81 63.02
C LEU A 42 -63.08 8.30 63.07
N GLY A 43 -63.43 8.84 64.24
CA GLY A 43 -63.84 10.23 64.46
C GLY A 43 -65.23 10.57 63.94
N SER A 44 -65.56 10.14 62.72
CA SER A 44 -66.87 10.23 62.08
C SER A 44 -67.03 9.08 61.09
N ASN A 45 -68.25 8.78 60.62
CA ASN A 45 -68.45 7.68 59.65
C ASN A 45 -67.78 8.03 58.30
N PRO A 46 -66.63 7.41 57.95
CA PRO A 46 -65.89 7.75 56.74
C PRO A 46 -66.46 7.03 55.50
N TRP A 47 -67.44 6.15 55.69
CA TRP A 47 -67.89 5.20 54.68
C TRP A 47 -69.32 5.44 54.17
N ARG A 48 -69.87 6.64 54.39
CA ARG A 48 -71.23 6.98 53.92
C ARG A 48 -71.39 6.76 52.41
N ARG A 49 -70.35 7.05 51.63
CA ARG A 49 -70.34 6.86 50.17
C ARG A 49 -70.26 5.39 49.74
N GLN A 50 -69.99 4.48 50.69
CA GLN A 50 -69.89 3.03 50.51
C GLN A 50 -71.15 2.31 51.02
N SER A 51 -72.22 3.07 51.28
CA SER A 51 -73.50 2.56 51.82
C SER A 51 -73.36 1.94 53.22
N PHE A 52 -72.45 2.46 54.04
CA PHE A 52 -72.37 2.13 55.48
C PHE A 52 -73.18 3.14 56.28
N ILE A 53 -74.19 2.62 56.98
CA ILE A 53 -75.16 3.43 57.72
C ILE A 53 -74.76 3.50 59.18
N GLU A 54 -74.72 4.71 59.73
CA GLU A 54 -74.63 4.94 61.17
C GLU A 54 -76.04 5.02 61.75
N LEU A 55 -76.43 4.05 62.57
CA LEU A 55 -77.75 4.04 63.21
C LEU A 55 -77.95 5.29 64.08
N SER A 56 -79.15 5.87 64.04
CA SER A 56 -79.55 6.95 64.95
C SER A 56 -79.40 6.55 66.43
N GLY A 57 -79.12 7.52 67.30
CA GLY A 57 -79.16 7.34 68.74
C GLY A 57 -80.50 6.76 69.26
N ASP A 58 -81.59 6.96 68.51
CA ASP A 58 -82.94 6.45 68.86
C ASP A 58 -82.99 4.92 68.95
N TYR A 59 -82.14 4.21 68.20
CA TYR A 59 -82.06 2.74 68.26
C TYR A 59 -81.55 2.22 69.61
N SER A 60 -80.87 3.07 70.39
CA SER A 60 -80.38 2.74 71.72
C SER A 60 -81.33 3.15 72.84
N LEU A 61 -82.29 4.04 72.60
CA LEU A 61 -83.18 4.59 73.62
C LEU A 61 -84.39 3.67 73.90
N ALA A 62 -84.93 3.78 75.11
CA ALA A 62 -86.23 3.20 75.42
C ALA A 62 -87.35 3.98 74.70
N GLY A 63 -88.33 3.28 74.15
CA GLY A 63 -89.38 3.91 73.34
C GLY A 63 -90.68 3.12 73.34
N LYS A 64 -91.78 3.76 72.93
CA LYS A 64 -93.08 3.10 72.74
C LYS A 64 -93.40 3.05 71.26
N TYR A 65 -93.26 1.87 70.65
CA TYR A 65 -93.46 1.65 69.21
C TYR A 65 -94.71 0.81 69.01
N ALA A 66 -95.66 1.29 68.19
CA ALA A 66 -96.94 0.62 67.93
C ALA A 66 -97.68 0.16 69.22
N GLY A 67 -97.62 0.98 70.28
CA GLY A 67 -98.26 0.69 71.58
C GLY A 67 -97.44 -0.17 72.55
N LEU A 68 -96.34 -0.78 72.11
CA LEU A 68 -95.48 -1.64 72.93
C LEU A 68 -94.26 -0.89 73.47
N HIS A 69 -93.95 -1.06 74.76
CA HIS A 69 -92.75 -0.50 75.37
C HIS A 69 -91.53 -1.36 75.03
N THR A 70 -90.51 -0.76 74.43
CA THR A 70 -89.22 -1.37 74.14
C THR A 70 -88.19 -0.80 75.10
N PRO A 71 -87.58 -1.62 75.97
CA PRO A 71 -86.54 -1.18 76.90
C PRO A 71 -85.28 -0.69 76.17
N GLU A 72 -84.47 0.13 76.86
CA GLU A 72 -83.19 0.64 76.37
C GLU A 72 -82.31 -0.50 75.80
N LYS A 73 -81.60 -0.23 74.69
CA LYS A 73 -80.76 -1.19 73.94
C LYS A 73 -81.45 -2.43 73.36
N SER A 74 -82.74 -2.68 73.65
CA SER A 74 -83.43 -3.87 73.12
C SER A 74 -83.52 -3.84 71.58
N LEU A 75 -83.80 -2.66 71.02
CA LEU A 75 -83.83 -2.46 69.57
C LEU A 75 -82.42 -2.54 68.96
N LEU A 76 -81.40 -1.99 69.62
CA LEU A 76 -80.01 -2.13 69.20
C LEU A 76 -79.55 -3.60 69.18
N ASN A 77 -79.85 -4.37 70.22
CA ASN A 77 -79.53 -5.80 70.29
C ASN A 77 -80.21 -6.59 69.15
N PHE A 78 -81.46 -6.22 68.84
CA PHE A 78 -82.17 -6.76 67.68
C PHE A 78 -81.43 -6.44 66.37
N MET A 79 -80.99 -5.18 66.19
CA MET A 79 -80.21 -4.78 65.01
C MET A 79 -78.85 -5.49 64.92
N GLN A 80 -78.18 -5.72 66.05
CA GLN A 80 -76.92 -6.48 66.08
C GLN A 80 -77.14 -7.94 65.68
N THR A 81 -78.23 -8.56 66.15
CA THR A 81 -78.52 -9.98 65.92
C THR A 81 -79.03 -10.26 64.51
N HIS A 82 -79.91 -9.40 63.97
CA HIS A 82 -80.64 -9.69 62.73
C HIS A 82 -80.26 -8.82 61.53
N VAL A 83 -79.72 -7.61 61.75
CA VAL A 83 -79.32 -6.67 60.68
C VAL A 83 -77.80 -6.61 60.51
N GLY A 84 -77.04 -7.14 61.48
CA GLY A 84 -75.58 -7.14 61.46
C GLY A 84 -74.96 -5.80 61.89
N ALA A 85 -75.70 -4.97 62.62
CA ALA A 85 -75.14 -3.76 63.22
C ALA A 85 -73.96 -4.14 64.12
N SER A 86 -72.80 -3.51 63.94
CA SER A 86 -71.58 -3.88 64.68
C SER A 86 -70.74 -2.66 65.01
N ASP A 87 -69.97 -2.79 66.09
CA ASP A 87 -68.94 -1.82 66.49
C ASP A 87 -67.54 -2.33 66.09
N VAL A 88 -66.52 -1.47 66.11
CA VAL A 88 -65.10 -1.88 66.08
C VAL A 88 -64.79 -2.57 67.42
N PRO A 89 -64.14 -3.75 67.45
CA PRO A 89 -63.39 -4.45 66.40
C PRO A 89 -64.17 -5.55 65.64
N CYS A 90 -65.50 -5.56 65.67
CA CYS A 90 -66.31 -6.65 65.12
C CYS A 90 -66.87 -6.38 63.72
N ILE A 91 -67.02 -5.11 63.33
CA ILE A 91 -67.54 -4.71 62.02
C ILE A 91 -66.58 -5.08 60.88
N SER A 92 -67.11 -5.53 59.75
CA SER A 92 -66.34 -5.74 58.53
C SER A 92 -66.20 -4.41 57.77
N PRO A 93 -64.98 -3.90 57.55
CA PRO A 93 -64.79 -2.64 56.83
C PRO A 93 -65.11 -2.80 55.32
N PRO A 94 -65.54 -1.73 54.63
CA PRO A 94 -65.59 -1.70 53.17
C PRO A 94 -64.19 -1.55 52.56
N ASN A 95 -64.08 -1.71 51.24
CA ASN A 95 -62.87 -1.41 50.49
C ASN A 95 -62.64 0.11 50.33
N ALA A 96 -62.41 0.80 51.44
CA ALA A 96 -62.22 2.24 51.49
C ALA A 96 -61.23 2.65 52.60
N ALA A 97 -60.52 3.75 52.34
CA ALA A 97 -59.62 4.36 53.32
C ALA A 97 -60.39 5.18 54.35
N PHE A 98 -59.76 5.46 55.49
CA PHE A 98 -60.22 6.42 56.49
C PHE A 98 -59.04 7.30 56.94
N THR A 99 -59.33 8.53 57.35
CA THR A 99 -58.30 9.59 57.48
C THR A 99 -57.58 9.58 58.82
N THR A 100 -58.15 9.00 59.89
CA THR A 100 -57.57 9.08 61.23
C THR A 100 -56.17 8.48 61.31
N VAL A 101 -55.91 7.39 60.57
CA VAL A 101 -54.60 6.73 60.50
C VAL A 101 -53.53 7.55 59.79
N ALA A 102 -53.88 8.62 59.10
CA ALA A 102 -52.89 9.56 58.55
C ALA A 102 -52.25 10.44 59.65
N SER A 103 -52.75 10.39 60.88
CA SER A 103 -52.33 11.22 62.01
C SER A 103 -52.01 10.36 63.26
N PRO A 104 -51.26 10.91 64.23
CA PRO A 104 -50.93 10.21 65.48
C PRO A 104 -52.15 9.61 66.18
N LEU A 105 -52.13 8.29 66.43
CA LEU A 105 -53.15 7.63 67.23
C LEU A 105 -52.74 7.55 68.70
N THR A 106 -53.72 7.69 69.60
CA THR A 106 -53.51 7.38 71.02
C THR A 106 -53.20 5.89 71.20
N ARG A 107 -52.51 5.55 72.29
CA ARG A 107 -52.18 4.16 72.64
C ARG A 107 -53.38 3.22 72.52
N GLU A 108 -54.53 3.61 73.08
CA GLU A 108 -55.71 2.73 73.10
C GLU A 108 -56.40 2.64 71.74
N ASN A 109 -56.40 3.70 70.92
CA ASN A 109 -56.94 3.63 69.56
C ASN A 109 -56.06 2.77 68.64
N ALA A 110 -54.74 2.87 68.76
CA ALA A 110 -53.79 2.00 68.06
C ALA A 110 -53.99 0.51 68.43
N LEU A 111 -54.10 0.19 69.72
CA LEU A 111 -54.37 -1.18 70.17
C LEU A 111 -55.76 -1.68 69.76
N LEU A 112 -56.77 -0.79 69.70
CA LEU A 112 -58.10 -1.10 69.21
C LEU A 112 -58.08 -1.41 67.71
N LEU A 113 -57.31 -0.67 66.91
CA LEU A 113 -57.11 -0.91 65.49
C LEU A 113 -56.43 -2.27 65.24
N LEU A 114 -55.36 -2.59 65.97
CA LEU A 114 -54.71 -3.91 65.88
C LEU A 114 -55.64 -5.04 66.29
N ARG A 115 -56.45 -4.85 67.35
CA ARG A 115 -57.49 -5.81 67.75
C ARG A 115 -58.54 -6.00 66.67
N TRP A 116 -58.86 -4.96 65.91
CA TRP A 116 -59.78 -5.05 64.80
C TRP A 116 -59.23 -5.88 63.65
N ILE A 117 -57.97 -5.66 63.27
CA ILE A 117 -57.27 -6.48 62.28
C ILE A 117 -57.19 -7.94 62.74
N HIS A 118 -56.85 -8.18 64.01
CA HIS A 118 -56.83 -9.51 64.61
C HIS A 118 -58.16 -10.24 64.45
N ASN A 119 -59.27 -9.58 64.79
CA ASN A 119 -60.61 -10.14 64.65
C ASN A 119 -60.98 -10.43 63.19
N LEU A 120 -60.67 -9.52 62.26
CA LEU A 120 -60.95 -9.71 60.84
C LEU A 120 -60.19 -10.91 60.27
N ARG A 121 -58.95 -11.12 60.73
CA ARG A 121 -58.12 -12.26 60.35
C ARG A 121 -58.65 -13.59 60.91
N ASN A 122 -59.03 -13.63 62.19
CA ASN A 122 -59.58 -14.83 62.82
C ASN A 122 -60.93 -15.26 62.22
N LYS A 123 -61.69 -14.32 61.65
CA LYS A 123 -62.95 -14.61 60.94
C LYS A 123 -62.74 -15.25 59.55
N GLY A 124 -61.50 -15.37 59.07
CA GLY A 124 -61.18 -15.94 57.76
C GLY A 124 -61.55 -15.06 56.56
N THR A 125 -62.06 -13.85 56.79
CA THR A 125 -62.42 -12.88 55.75
C THR A 125 -61.19 -12.18 55.19
N ARG A 126 -61.03 -12.18 53.85
CA ARG A 126 -59.99 -11.39 53.17
C ARG A 126 -60.25 -9.91 53.42
N MET A 127 -59.30 -9.24 54.07
CA MET A 127 -59.42 -7.82 54.38
C MET A 127 -59.39 -6.97 53.09
N PRO A 128 -60.19 -5.90 53.01
CA PRO A 128 -60.19 -5.03 51.84
C PRO A 128 -58.86 -4.29 51.65
N GLU A 129 -58.41 -4.19 50.41
CA GLU A 129 -57.10 -3.63 50.05
C GLU A 129 -56.96 -2.16 50.45
N ARG A 130 -57.90 -1.29 50.08
CA ARG A 130 -57.84 0.16 50.38
C ARG A 130 -57.90 0.45 51.88
N PHE A 131 -58.54 -0.42 52.65
CA PHE A 131 -58.57 -0.35 54.11
C PHE A 131 -57.20 -0.68 54.72
N LEU A 132 -56.56 -1.76 54.25
CA LEU A 132 -55.22 -2.13 54.71
C LEU A 132 -54.16 -1.12 54.28
N THR A 133 -54.20 -0.66 53.02
CA THR A 133 -53.23 0.30 52.48
C THR A 133 -53.22 1.61 53.27
N CYS A 134 -54.38 2.17 53.63
CA CYS A 134 -54.39 3.41 54.41
C CYS A 134 -53.86 3.23 55.84
N ILE A 135 -54.01 2.04 56.43
CA ILE A 135 -53.45 1.72 57.75
C ILE A 135 -51.93 1.58 57.64
N ARG A 136 -51.45 0.80 56.65
CA ARG A 136 -50.04 0.54 56.41
C ARG A 136 -49.24 1.80 56.12
N ASP A 137 -49.78 2.68 55.28
CA ASP A 137 -49.08 3.87 54.80
C ASP A 137 -49.36 5.11 55.70
N GLY A 138 -50.20 4.97 56.72
CA GLY A 138 -50.62 6.07 57.60
C GLY A 138 -49.65 6.35 58.75
N ASN A 139 -49.34 7.62 59.03
CA ASN A 139 -48.37 8.04 60.04
C ASN A 139 -48.90 8.04 61.49
N TRP A 140 -49.41 6.90 61.95
CA TRP A 140 -50.03 6.78 63.28
C TRP A 140 -49.19 6.03 64.32
N VAL A 141 -48.17 5.28 63.90
CA VAL A 141 -47.36 4.46 64.81
C VAL A 141 -46.31 5.33 65.50
N LYS A 142 -46.28 5.31 66.84
CA LYS A 142 -45.26 5.97 67.64
C LYS A 142 -43.97 5.14 67.62
N THR A 143 -42.88 5.78 67.21
CA THR A 143 -41.54 5.19 67.14
C THR A 143 -40.50 6.07 67.84
N SER A 144 -39.28 5.54 67.99
CA SER A 144 -38.09 6.27 68.45
C SER A 144 -37.80 7.52 67.61
N ALA A 145 -38.16 7.53 66.33
CA ALA A 145 -37.96 8.65 65.39
C ALA A 145 -39.25 9.46 65.15
N GLY A 146 -40.18 9.47 66.11
CA GLY A 146 -41.47 10.17 66.00
C GLY A 146 -42.61 9.29 65.49
N TYR A 147 -43.67 9.90 64.96
CA TYR A 147 -44.79 9.15 64.38
C TYR A 147 -44.49 8.79 62.92
N LYS A 148 -44.58 7.50 62.58
CA LYS A 148 -44.23 6.94 61.26
C LYS A 148 -45.31 5.99 60.75
N SER A 149 -45.22 5.67 59.47
CA SER A 149 -46.04 4.64 58.85
C SER A 149 -45.66 3.26 59.41
N PRO A 150 -46.61 2.33 59.61
CA PRO A 150 -46.28 0.94 59.87
C PRO A 150 -45.27 0.34 58.89
N SER A 151 -45.41 0.64 57.58
CA SER A 151 -44.49 0.14 56.54
C SER A 151 -43.05 0.66 56.64
N ASP A 152 -42.84 1.76 57.35
CA ASP A 152 -41.50 2.31 57.61
C ASP A 152 -41.01 1.97 59.02
N SER A 153 -41.80 1.25 59.84
CA SER A 153 -41.51 1.01 61.26
C SER A 153 -40.99 -0.39 61.53
N PHE A 154 -40.21 -0.52 62.60
CA PHE A 154 -39.57 -1.79 62.99
C PHE A 154 -39.97 -2.20 64.41
N LEU A 155 -40.18 -3.49 64.64
CA LEU A 155 -40.24 -4.03 66.00
C LEU A 155 -38.96 -4.82 66.29
N SER A 156 -38.13 -4.32 67.22
CA SER A 156 -36.84 -4.93 67.54
C SER A 156 -36.99 -6.27 68.28
N SER A 157 -36.06 -7.21 68.01
CA SER A 157 -35.78 -8.36 68.88
C SER A 157 -34.51 -8.12 69.69
N SER A 158 -34.24 -8.96 70.70
CA SER A 158 -33.00 -8.93 71.50
C SER A 158 -31.72 -8.98 70.66
N ASP A 159 -31.79 -9.56 69.46
CA ASP A 159 -30.65 -9.81 68.59
C ASP A 159 -30.20 -8.54 67.82
N TRP A 160 -30.99 -7.46 67.91
CA TRP A 160 -30.77 -6.19 67.20
C TRP A 160 -29.94 -5.19 67.99
N GLY A 161 -29.52 -5.52 69.22
CA GLY A 161 -28.69 -4.65 70.07
C GLY A 161 -27.42 -4.15 69.36
N CYS A 162 -26.84 -4.99 68.50
CA CYS A 162 -25.69 -4.66 67.67
C CYS A 162 -26.00 -3.64 66.54
N LEU A 163 -27.20 -3.71 65.94
CA LEU A 163 -27.65 -2.76 64.91
C LEU A 163 -27.91 -1.37 65.50
N LEU A 164 -28.42 -1.28 66.72
CA LEU A 164 -28.71 0.00 67.39
C LEU A 164 -27.45 0.87 67.60
N GLN A 165 -26.31 0.23 67.88
CA GLN A 165 -25.04 0.93 68.12
C GLN A 165 -24.39 1.48 66.84
N MET A 166 -24.56 0.81 65.70
CA MET A 166 -23.90 1.19 64.44
C MET A 166 -24.86 1.85 63.44
N GLY A 167 -26.13 1.44 63.40
CA GLY A 167 -27.16 2.02 62.53
C GLY A 167 -27.49 3.46 62.88
N SER A 168 -27.47 3.83 64.17
CA SER A 168 -27.65 5.21 64.63
C SER A 168 -26.60 6.20 64.11
N LEU A 169 -25.43 5.71 63.67
CA LEU A 169 -24.39 6.55 63.04
C LEU A 169 -24.71 6.87 61.57
N LEU A 170 -25.66 6.15 60.96
CA LEU A 170 -26.06 6.27 59.57
C LEU A 170 -27.47 6.84 59.41
N VAL A 171 -28.44 6.25 60.10
CA VAL A 171 -29.88 6.50 59.96
C VAL A 171 -30.59 6.21 61.27
N ASP A 172 -31.49 7.11 61.69
CA ASP A 172 -32.42 6.83 62.78
C ASP A 172 -33.47 5.81 62.32
N ILE A 173 -33.28 4.54 62.69
CA ILE A 173 -34.23 3.47 62.40
C ILE A 173 -35.45 3.64 63.34
N PRO A 174 -36.67 3.80 62.79
CA PRO A 174 -37.87 4.07 63.58
C PRO A 174 -38.41 2.79 64.25
N PHE A 175 -37.85 2.47 65.41
CA PHE A 175 -38.31 1.37 66.24
C PHE A 175 -39.60 1.73 66.96
N ILE A 176 -40.60 0.84 66.95
CA ILE A 176 -41.85 1.00 67.68
C ILE A 176 -41.55 1.24 69.15
N ASP A 177 -42.16 2.30 69.70
CA ASP A 177 -41.94 2.75 71.07
C ASP A 177 -42.64 1.79 72.07
N LEU A 178 -41.86 0.85 72.60
CA LEU A 178 -42.33 -0.11 73.58
C LEU A 178 -42.68 0.53 74.93
N GLU A 179 -42.13 1.70 75.27
CA GLU A 179 -42.51 2.42 76.49
C GLU A 179 -43.90 3.02 76.34
N PHE A 180 -44.20 3.60 75.18
CA PHE A 180 -45.51 4.17 74.86
C PHE A 180 -46.61 3.11 74.77
N TYR A 181 -46.37 2.02 74.03
CA TYR A 181 -47.38 0.98 73.81
C TYR A 181 -47.43 -0.10 74.91
N GLY A 182 -46.31 -0.33 75.60
CA GLY A 182 -46.10 -1.43 76.56
C GLY A 182 -46.10 -2.81 75.89
N LYS A 183 -45.82 -3.86 76.68
CA LYS A 183 -45.79 -5.29 76.23
C LYS A 183 -47.09 -5.81 75.58
N ARG A 184 -48.17 -5.02 75.56
CA ARG A 184 -49.43 -5.37 74.91
C ARG A 184 -49.32 -5.38 73.38
N ILE A 185 -48.44 -4.56 72.79
CA ILE A 185 -48.27 -4.47 71.34
C ILE A 185 -47.61 -5.73 70.75
N GLU A 186 -46.74 -6.38 71.52
CA GLU A 186 -46.08 -7.64 71.13
C GLU A 186 -47.09 -8.77 70.88
N LYS A 187 -48.27 -8.73 71.53
CA LYS A 187 -49.35 -9.71 71.31
C LYS A 187 -49.95 -9.62 69.90
N TYR A 188 -49.73 -8.51 69.19
CA TYR A 188 -50.25 -8.25 67.85
C TYR A 188 -49.17 -8.39 66.77
N LYS A 189 -48.11 -9.19 67.02
CA LYS A 189 -46.97 -9.36 66.10
C LYS A 189 -47.40 -9.67 64.67
N GLU A 190 -48.36 -10.57 64.51
CA GLU A 190 -48.81 -11.00 63.20
C GLU A 190 -49.68 -9.94 62.50
N GLU A 191 -50.47 -9.18 63.25
CA GLU A 191 -51.23 -8.05 62.72
C GLU A 191 -50.31 -6.92 62.27
N LEU A 192 -49.25 -6.65 63.04
CA LEU A 192 -48.19 -5.70 62.71
C LEU A 192 -47.48 -6.08 61.40
N LYS A 193 -47.16 -7.36 61.19
CA LYS A 193 -46.64 -7.87 59.91
C LYS A 193 -47.59 -7.61 58.75
N VAL A 194 -48.89 -7.86 58.95
CA VAL A 194 -49.92 -7.66 57.91
C VAL A 194 -50.00 -6.20 57.46
N ILE A 195 -49.81 -5.26 58.39
CA ILE A 195 -49.77 -3.83 58.07
C ILE A 195 -48.37 -3.33 57.71
N GLY A 196 -47.41 -4.20 57.45
CA GLY A 196 -46.11 -3.83 56.88
C GLY A 196 -45.02 -3.47 57.89
N VAL A 197 -45.23 -3.65 59.20
CA VAL A 197 -44.13 -3.51 60.16
C VAL A 197 -43.08 -4.57 59.90
N MET A 198 -41.82 -4.16 59.88
CA MET A 198 -40.67 -5.01 59.59
C MET A 198 -40.13 -5.67 60.87
N PHE A 199 -39.68 -6.91 60.72
CA PHE A 199 -39.22 -7.78 61.81
C PHE A 199 -37.89 -8.49 61.52
N GLU A 200 -37.43 -8.48 60.27
CA GLU A 200 -36.24 -9.18 59.85
C GLU A 200 -35.03 -8.26 59.73
N PHE A 201 -33.86 -8.80 60.04
CA PHE A 201 -32.59 -8.08 59.96
C PHE A 201 -32.28 -7.58 58.53
N GLY A 202 -32.61 -8.40 57.52
CA GLY A 202 -32.46 -8.04 56.11
C GLY A 202 -33.32 -6.84 55.71
N GLU A 203 -34.56 -6.75 56.22
CA GLU A 203 -35.45 -5.60 55.98
C GLU A 203 -34.86 -4.30 56.54
N ALA A 204 -34.26 -4.35 57.73
CA ALA A 204 -33.56 -3.20 58.31
C ALA A 204 -32.35 -2.79 57.47
N CYS A 205 -31.57 -3.75 56.99
CA CYS A 205 -30.46 -3.49 56.07
C CYS A 205 -30.92 -2.83 54.77
N GLN A 206 -32.00 -3.33 54.15
CA GLN A 206 -32.60 -2.72 52.96
C GLN A 206 -33.10 -1.30 53.23
N PHE A 207 -33.69 -1.05 54.41
CA PHE A 207 -34.13 0.28 54.80
C PHE A 207 -32.98 1.26 54.97
N ILE A 208 -31.91 0.87 55.68
CA ILE A 208 -30.70 1.70 55.83
C ILE A 208 -30.11 2.01 54.45
N GLY A 209 -30.01 0.99 53.58
CA GLY A 209 -29.51 1.16 52.22
C GLY A 209 -30.38 2.07 51.36
N LYS A 210 -31.71 1.91 51.37
CA LYS A 210 -32.65 2.82 50.69
C LYS A 210 -32.55 4.26 51.19
N HIS A 211 -32.42 4.44 52.50
CA HIS A 211 -32.24 5.77 53.08
C HIS A 211 -30.91 6.39 52.66
N PHE A 212 -29.83 5.62 52.70
CA PHE A 212 -28.52 6.05 52.18
C PHE A 212 -28.61 6.47 50.70
N MET A 213 -29.33 5.70 49.88
CA MET A 213 -29.61 6.00 48.48
C MET A 213 -30.46 7.27 48.30
N SER A 214 -31.40 7.54 49.21
CA SER A 214 -32.14 8.79 49.25
C SER A 214 -31.22 9.98 49.53
N LEU A 215 -30.29 9.86 50.50
CA LEU A 215 -29.30 10.90 50.82
C LEU A 215 -28.33 11.16 49.66
N ALA A 216 -27.93 10.10 48.95
CA ALA A 216 -27.12 10.23 47.75
C ALA A 216 -27.87 11.01 46.65
N SER A 217 -29.17 10.76 46.50
CA SER A 217 -30.02 11.42 45.51
C SER A 217 -30.30 12.90 45.86
N SER A 218 -30.37 13.24 47.15
CA SER A 218 -30.58 14.62 47.62
C SER A 218 -29.30 15.47 47.70
N ARG A 219 -28.13 14.90 47.36
CA ARG A 219 -26.78 15.50 47.52
C ARG A 219 -26.39 15.82 48.97
N ASP A 220 -27.08 15.26 49.96
CA ASP A 220 -26.77 15.42 51.38
C ASP A 220 -25.79 14.36 51.92
N LEU A 221 -25.22 13.57 51.01
CA LEU A 221 -24.23 12.55 51.33
C LEU A 221 -22.85 13.18 51.50
N THR A 222 -22.33 13.14 52.72
CA THR A 222 -20.99 13.65 53.06
C THR A 222 -19.97 12.52 53.13
N ARG A 223 -18.68 12.88 52.98
CA ARG A 223 -17.52 11.98 53.20
C ARG A 223 -17.67 11.14 54.48
N SER A 224 -18.05 11.78 55.59
CA SER A 224 -18.22 11.09 56.89
C SER A 224 -19.28 9.99 56.84
N LYS A 225 -20.42 10.24 56.17
CA LYS A 225 -21.50 9.25 56.02
C LYS A 225 -21.07 8.05 55.16
N VAL A 226 -20.25 8.27 54.13
CA VAL A 226 -19.66 7.18 53.34
C VAL A 226 -18.74 6.31 54.20
N PHE A 227 -17.88 6.91 55.03
CA PHE A 227 -17.06 6.14 55.96
C PHE A 227 -17.88 5.40 57.02
N SER A 228 -18.96 6.00 57.55
CA SER A 228 -19.89 5.30 58.44
C SER A 228 -20.51 4.08 57.75
N MET A 229 -20.80 4.18 56.45
CA MET A 229 -21.36 3.07 55.66
C MET A 229 -20.34 1.95 55.47
N LEU A 230 -19.08 2.29 55.16
CA LEU A 230 -18.01 1.29 55.04
C LEU A 230 -17.70 0.64 56.40
N LYS A 231 -17.71 1.40 57.50
CA LYS A 231 -17.60 0.87 58.87
C LYS A 231 -18.75 -0.07 59.21
N PHE A 232 -19.98 0.28 58.83
CA PHE A 232 -21.13 -0.57 59.01
C PHE A 232 -21.00 -1.88 58.22
N MET A 233 -20.58 -1.83 56.95
CA MET A 233 -20.31 -3.03 56.17
C MET A 233 -19.22 -3.91 56.77
N ARG A 234 -18.12 -3.31 57.23
CA ARG A 234 -17.06 -4.02 57.96
C ARG A 234 -17.62 -4.73 59.18
N PHE A 235 -18.41 -4.03 59.98
CA PHE A 235 -19.05 -4.57 61.17
C PHE A 235 -19.98 -5.76 60.83
N LEU A 236 -20.82 -5.62 59.81
CA LEU A 236 -21.70 -6.71 59.35
C LEU A 236 -20.89 -7.95 58.98
N ARG A 237 -19.78 -7.77 58.24
CA ARG A 237 -18.88 -8.86 57.86
C ARG A 237 -18.21 -9.50 59.07
N GLU A 238 -17.64 -8.72 59.98
CA GLU A 238 -16.94 -9.20 61.18
C GLU A 238 -17.86 -9.95 62.16
N LYS A 239 -19.14 -9.60 62.17
CA LYS A 239 -20.17 -10.28 62.97
C LYS A 239 -20.89 -11.41 62.22
N TYR A 240 -20.46 -11.75 61.00
CA TYR A 240 -21.07 -12.77 60.14
C TYR A 240 -22.58 -12.55 59.90
N LEU A 241 -22.99 -11.28 59.83
CA LEU A 241 -24.38 -10.89 59.57
C LEU A 241 -24.64 -10.84 58.05
N PRO A 242 -25.88 -11.09 57.59
CA PRO A 242 -26.22 -11.00 56.17
C PRO A 242 -25.93 -9.60 55.60
N THR A 243 -25.05 -9.52 54.59
CA THR A 243 -24.65 -8.26 53.94
C THR A 243 -25.24 -8.08 52.54
N GLU A 244 -25.72 -9.15 51.92
CA GLU A 244 -26.14 -9.17 50.51
C GLU A 244 -27.27 -8.19 50.22
N ASP A 245 -28.27 -8.12 51.10
CA ASP A 245 -29.40 -7.20 50.96
C ASP A 245 -28.97 -5.74 51.08
N PHE A 246 -28.05 -5.44 52.00
CA PHE A 246 -27.46 -4.11 52.13
C PHE A 246 -26.67 -3.75 50.87
N VAL A 247 -25.73 -4.62 50.47
CA VAL A 247 -24.86 -4.43 49.31
C VAL A 247 -25.67 -4.20 48.03
N LYS A 248 -26.65 -5.05 47.74
CA LYS A 248 -27.54 -4.88 46.57
C LYS A 248 -28.26 -3.54 46.57
N SER A 249 -28.66 -3.04 47.74
CA SER A 249 -29.39 -1.78 47.85
C SER A 249 -28.52 -0.54 47.60
N VAL A 250 -27.21 -0.62 47.84
CA VAL A 250 -26.27 0.52 47.67
C VAL A 250 -25.46 0.45 46.38
N MET A 251 -25.24 -0.74 45.80
CA MET A 251 -24.43 -0.91 44.59
C MET A 251 -25.01 -0.21 43.35
N SER A 252 -26.34 -0.15 43.22
CA SER A 252 -27.02 0.48 42.08
C SER A 252 -26.95 2.01 42.07
N GLY A 253 -26.40 2.62 43.12
CA GLY A 253 -26.39 4.06 43.31
C GLY A 253 -25.18 4.78 42.77
N ARG A 254 -25.36 6.02 42.28
CA ARG A 254 -24.25 6.93 41.94
C ARG A 254 -23.87 7.80 43.14
N TRP A 255 -23.18 7.21 44.10
CA TRP A 255 -22.81 7.88 45.35
C TRP A 255 -21.31 7.94 45.61
N LEU A 256 -20.49 7.18 44.88
CA LEU A 256 -19.05 7.12 45.10
C LEU A 256 -18.38 8.25 44.30
N LYS A 257 -17.60 9.10 44.99
CA LYS A 257 -16.87 10.19 44.35
C LYS A 257 -15.61 9.64 43.67
N THR A 258 -15.55 9.80 42.36
CA THR A 258 -14.41 9.46 41.50
C THR A 258 -13.86 10.73 40.85
N VAL A 259 -12.71 10.62 40.19
CA VAL A 259 -12.13 11.73 39.41
C VAL A 259 -13.09 12.22 38.32
N ALA A 260 -13.92 11.33 37.78
CA ALA A 260 -14.95 11.63 36.79
C ALA A 260 -16.25 12.21 37.38
N GLY A 261 -16.35 12.35 38.71
CA GLY A 261 -17.56 12.80 39.42
C GLY A 261 -18.23 11.69 40.23
N MET A 262 -19.54 11.82 40.46
CA MET A 262 -20.31 10.84 41.25
C MET A 262 -20.68 9.63 40.40
N SER A 263 -20.14 8.47 40.76
CA SER A 263 -20.21 7.23 40.00
C SER A 263 -20.79 6.09 40.83
N SER A 264 -21.18 5.01 40.16
CA SER A 264 -21.52 3.75 40.85
C SER A 264 -20.23 3.13 41.40
N PRO A 265 -20.28 2.48 42.58
CA PRO A 265 -19.14 1.69 43.05
C PRO A 265 -18.77 0.57 42.07
N ILE A 266 -19.73 0.04 41.30
CA ILE A 266 -19.46 -0.97 40.26
C ILE A 266 -18.60 -0.35 39.16
N GLY A 267 -17.42 -0.95 38.92
CA GLY A 267 -16.49 -0.52 37.88
C GLY A 267 -15.68 0.73 38.24
N SER A 268 -15.90 1.33 39.41
CA SER A 268 -14.97 2.32 39.97
C SER A 268 -13.69 1.62 40.42
N ILE A 269 -12.56 2.33 40.36
CA ILE A 269 -11.24 1.73 40.60
C ILE A 269 -10.63 2.30 41.87
N LEU A 270 -10.16 1.44 42.77
CA LEU A 270 -9.29 1.85 43.86
C LEU A 270 -7.88 2.12 43.30
N PRO A 271 -7.35 3.34 43.37
CA PRO A 271 -6.06 3.66 42.78
C PRO A 271 -4.93 2.86 43.44
N ASP A 272 -4.12 2.21 42.62
CA ASP A 272 -2.89 1.52 43.02
C ASP A 272 -1.81 1.67 41.93
N SER A 273 -0.60 1.17 42.20
CA SER A 273 0.52 1.27 41.27
C SER A 273 0.39 0.36 40.03
N GLU A 274 -0.43 -0.68 40.06
CA GLU A 274 -0.64 -1.59 38.92
C GLU A 274 -1.40 -0.89 37.79
N TRP A 275 -2.26 0.08 38.11
CA TRP A 275 -3.01 0.86 37.13
C TRP A 275 -2.22 1.99 36.45
N THR A 276 -0.96 2.24 36.85
CA THR A 276 -0.16 3.39 36.36
C THR A 276 0.00 3.41 34.85
N THR A 277 0.17 2.26 34.20
CA THR A 277 0.29 2.18 32.74
C THR A 277 -1.06 2.37 32.05
N ALA A 278 -2.13 1.84 32.64
CA ALA A 278 -3.48 1.93 32.10
C ALA A 278 -4.02 3.36 32.15
N SER A 279 -3.71 4.12 33.21
CA SER A 279 -4.13 5.52 33.37
C SER A 279 -3.52 6.48 32.35
N ILE A 280 -2.43 6.10 31.69
CA ILE A 280 -1.82 6.91 30.61
C ILE A 280 -2.66 6.83 29.31
N ILE A 281 -3.30 5.68 29.07
CA ILE A 281 -4.01 5.37 27.81
C ILE A 281 -5.53 5.26 28.01
N SER A 282 -6.04 5.59 29.20
CA SER A 282 -7.45 5.45 29.54
C SER A 282 -7.84 6.42 30.65
N HIS A 283 -9.02 7.02 30.52
CA HIS A 283 -9.60 7.89 31.54
C HIS A 283 -10.39 7.06 32.55
N LEU A 284 -9.65 6.38 33.43
CA LEU A 284 -10.21 5.41 34.37
C LEU A 284 -10.96 6.09 35.55
N PRO A 285 -12.08 5.52 36.03
CA PRO A 285 -12.88 6.07 37.11
C PRO A 285 -12.26 5.78 38.49
N PHE A 286 -11.06 6.32 38.75
CA PHE A 286 -10.42 6.17 40.06
C PHE A 286 -11.23 6.87 41.16
N ILE A 287 -11.30 6.24 42.32
CA ILE A 287 -11.82 6.86 43.54
C ILE A 287 -10.99 8.11 43.84
N ASP A 288 -11.69 9.19 44.17
CA ASP A 288 -11.09 10.49 44.41
C ASP A 288 -10.33 10.48 45.75
N SER A 289 -9.02 10.23 45.67
CA SER A 289 -8.14 10.21 46.84
C SER A 289 -7.99 11.58 47.50
N GLU A 290 -8.19 12.69 46.78
CA GLU A 290 -8.17 14.03 47.40
C GLU A 290 -9.40 14.23 48.28
N TYR A 291 -10.57 13.76 47.81
CA TYR A 291 -11.81 13.86 48.56
C TYR A 291 -11.82 12.91 49.78
N TYR A 292 -11.47 11.63 49.60
CA TYR A 292 -11.58 10.63 50.67
C TYR A 292 -10.32 10.46 51.52
N GLY A 293 -9.14 10.86 51.03
CA GLY A 293 -7.84 10.61 51.67
C GLY A 293 -7.45 9.13 51.73
N ASP A 294 -6.26 8.86 52.26
CA ASP A 294 -5.70 7.49 52.35
C ASP A 294 -6.53 6.55 53.25
N GLU A 295 -7.43 7.09 54.08
CA GLU A 295 -8.33 6.29 54.93
C GLU A 295 -9.18 5.32 54.09
N ILE A 296 -9.56 5.70 52.85
CA ILE A 296 -10.37 4.87 51.96
C ILE A 296 -9.68 3.56 51.57
N LEU A 297 -8.34 3.57 51.48
CA LEU A 297 -7.53 2.41 51.13
C LEU A 297 -7.62 1.31 52.19
N SER A 298 -7.91 1.69 53.44
CA SER A 298 -8.11 0.72 54.52
C SER A 298 -9.39 -0.12 54.38
N TYR A 299 -10.31 0.26 53.49
CA TYR A 299 -11.59 -0.41 53.24
C TYR A 299 -11.62 -1.27 51.98
N ASN A 300 -10.46 -1.76 51.55
CA ASN A 300 -10.29 -2.55 50.33
C ASN A 300 -11.33 -3.68 50.20
N THR A 301 -11.44 -4.56 51.21
CA THR A 301 -12.39 -5.68 51.18
C THR A 301 -13.86 -5.23 51.11
N GLU A 302 -14.22 -4.14 51.81
CA GLU A 302 -15.59 -3.62 51.77
C GLU A 302 -15.92 -3.00 50.41
N LEU A 303 -14.98 -2.26 49.81
CA LEU A 303 -15.13 -1.66 48.49
C LEU A 303 -15.24 -2.73 47.39
N GLN A 304 -14.45 -3.80 47.50
CA GLN A 304 -14.51 -4.93 46.58
C GLN A 304 -15.89 -5.63 46.62
N LEU A 305 -16.50 -5.76 47.80
CA LEU A 305 -17.87 -6.28 47.95
C LEU A 305 -18.92 -5.38 47.28
N LEU A 306 -18.65 -4.09 47.13
CA LEU A 306 -19.51 -3.12 46.42
C LEU A 306 -19.27 -3.08 44.90
N GLY A 307 -18.37 -3.93 44.38
CA GLY A 307 -18.03 -3.98 42.96
C GLY A 307 -16.95 -2.98 42.52
N VAL A 308 -16.24 -2.35 43.46
CA VAL A 308 -15.04 -1.57 43.16
C VAL A 308 -13.92 -2.52 42.76
N VAL A 309 -13.21 -2.18 41.69
CA VAL A 309 -12.08 -2.95 41.21
C VAL A 309 -10.84 -2.58 42.02
N VAL A 310 -10.20 -3.60 42.58
CA VAL A 310 -9.00 -3.50 43.41
C VAL A 310 -7.91 -4.36 42.76
N GLY A 311 -6.75 -3.77 42.48
CA GLY A 311 -5.73 -4.43 41.67
C GLY A 311 -6.11 -4.40 40.19
N PHE A 312 -5.11 -4.45 39.31
CA PHE A 312 -5.37 -4.49 37.87
C PHE A 312 -6.00 -5.82 37.45
N ASN A 313 -5.55 -6.94 38.05
CA ASN A 313 -6.04 -8.30 37.82
C ASN A 313 -6.22 -8.70 36.34
N ARG A 314 -5.53 -8.02 35.41
CA ARG A 314 -5.67 -8.19 33.96
C ARG A 314 -7.07 -7.88 33.42
N ASP A 315 -7.77 -6.91 34.01
CA ASP A 315 -9.06 -6.43 33.51
C ASP A 315 -8.86 -5.48 32.32
N TYR A 316 -8.53 -6.06 31.17
CA TYR A 316 -8.30 -5.31 29.94
C TYR A 316 -9.59 -4.68 29.37
N GLN A 317 -10.76 -5.21 29.70
CA GLN A 317 -12.02 -4.67 29.19
C GLN A 317 -12.28 -3.28 29.80
N LEU A 318 -11.99 -3.10 31.09
CA LEU A 318 -12.14 -1.80 31.75
C LEU A 318 -11.25 -0.71 31.14
N VAL A 319 -10.03 -1.08 30.68
CA VAL A 319 -9.13 -0.20 29.95
C VAL A 319 -9.72 0.16 28.58
N VAL A 320 -10.24 -0.83 27.84
CA VAL A 320 -10.85 -0.63 26.52
C VAL A 320 -12.09 0.27 26.60
N ASP A 321 -12.96 0.05 27.59
CA ASP A 321 -14.20 0.80 27.76
C ASP A 321 -13.97 2.28 28.09
N ASN A 322 -12.82 2.59 28.69
CA ASN A 322 -12.41 3.95 29.07
C ASN A 322 -11.21 4.45 28.25
N PHE A 323 -10.92 3.83 27.09
CA PHE A 323 -9.73 4.12 26.32
C PHE A 323 -9.72 5.56 25.80
N GLU A 324 -8.63 6.27 26.06
CA GLU A 324 -8.44 7.64 25.59
C GLU A 324 -6.96 7.88 25.28
N TRP A 325 -6.69 8.50 24.13
CA TRP A 325 -5.32 8.82 23.76
C TRP A 325 -4.77 9.94 24.68
N PRO A 326 -3.50 9.84 25.14
CA PRO A 326 -2.89 10.91 25.90
C PRO A 326 -2.76 12.16 25.03
N LEU A 327 -2.87 13.33 25.66
CA LEU A 327 -2.69 14.64 25.01
C LEU A 327 -1.32 14.76 24.33
N TYR A 328 -0.29 14.15 24.94
CA TYR A 328 1.06 14.10 24.41
C TYR A 328 1.44 12.66 24.07
N MET A 329 1.57 12.36 22.78
CA MET A 329 1.93 11.02 22.31
C MET A 329 3.33 10.56 22.74
N ALA A 330 4.19 11.51 23.15
CA ALA A 330 5.49 11.19 23.75
C ALA A 330 5.38 10.45 25.10
N SER A 331 4.22 10.52 25.76
CA SER A 331 3.94 9.82 27.03
C SER A 331 3.72 8.31 26.85
N ILE A 332 3.54 7.82 25.62
CA ILE A 332 3.34 6.40 25.35
C ILE A 332 4.67 5.66 25.54
N THR A 333 4.75 4.92 26.63
CA THR A 333 5.90 4.06 26.95
C THR A 333 5.82 2.72 26.22
N VAL A 334 6.90 1.93 26.32
CA VAL A 334 6.92 0.53 25.86
C VAL A 334 5.82 -0.30 26.54
N ASP A 335 5.61 -0.09 27.84
CA ASP A 335 4.58 -0.78 28.60
C ASP A 335 3.16 -0.38 28.15
N CYS A 336 2.93 0.89 27.82
CA CYS A 336 1.66 1.33 27.24
C CYS A 336 1.38 0.62 25.91
N THR A 337 2.40 0.49 25.06
CA THR A 337 2.28 -0.24 23.78
C THR A 337 1.90 -1.70 24.01
N PHE A 338 2.57 -2.37 24.95
CA PHE A 338 2.22 -3.76 25.27
C PHE A 338 0.83 -3.87 25.91
N LEU A 339 0.42 -2.94 26.76
CA LEU A 339 -0.91 -2.94 27.33
C LEU A 339 -2.01 -2.79 26.25
N ILE A 340 -1.80 -1.92 25.25
CA ILE A 340 -2.70 -1.82 24.09
C ILE A 340 -2.79 -3.16 23.35
N LEU A 341 -1.66 -3.84 23.13
CA LEU A 341 -1.62 -5.14 22.47
C LEU A 341 -2.31 -6.24 23.31
N GLU A 342 -2.12 -6.25 24.64
CA GLU A 342 -2.83 -7.18 25.53
C GLU A 342 -4.34 -6.90 25.54
N CYS A 343 -4.76 -5.63 25.45
CA CYS A 343 -6.16 -5.28 25.25
C CYS A 343 -6.71 -5.87 23.94
N ILE A 344 -6.00 -5.74 22.82
CA ILE A 344 -6.40 -6.32 21.53
C ILE A 344 -6.46 -7.86 21.57
N ARG A 345 -5.64 -8.48 22.43
CA ARG A 345 -5.59 -9.93 22.61
C ARG A 345 -6.76 -10.45 23.45
N HIS A 346 -7.05 -9.78 24.56
CA HIS A 346 -7.88 -10.32 25.62
C HIS A 346 -9.26 -9.63 25.78
N ALA A 347 -9.42 -8.41 25.32
CA ALA A 347 -10.67 -7.65 25.43
C ALA A 347 -11.46 -7.63 24.11
N SER A 348 -12.76 -7.34 24.22
CA SER A 348 -13.63 -7.08 23.08
C SER A 348 -13.57 -5.60 22.71
N LEU A 349 -12.89 -5.28 21.61
CA LEU A 349 -12.81 -3.92 21.06
C LEU A 349 -13.92 -3.69 20.03
N SER A 350 -14.50 -2.49 20.04
CA SER A 350 -15.37 -2.03 18.95
C SER A 350 -14.57 -1.79 17.66
N ASP A 351 -15.22 -1.94 16.52
CA ASP A 351 -14.59 -1.66 15.21
C ASP A 351 -14.12 -0.20 15.09
N ASP A 352 -14.84 0.73 15.73
CA ASP A 352 -14.49 2.15 15.78
C ASP A 352 -13.18 2.39 16.53
N LEU A 353 -13.03 1.78 17.72
CA LEU A 353 -11.81 1.90 18.51
C LEU A 353 -10.64 1.23 17.80
N LEU A 354 -10.84 0.03 17.24
CA LEU A 354 -9.81 -0.65 16.45
C LEU A 354 -9.39 0.18 15.24
N GLY A 355 -10.35 0.82 14.56
CA GLY A 355 -10.12 1.76 13.48
C GLY A 355 -9.34 3.00 13.91
N ASN A 356 -9.59 3.53 15.10
CA ASN A 356 -8.83 4.63 15.69
C ASN A 356 -7.37 4.21 15.98
N ILE A 357 -7.18 3.05 16.63
CA ILE A 357 -5.85 2.48 16.92
C ILE A 357 -5.02 2.27 15.65
N ARG A 358 -5.65 1.83 14.55
CA ARG A 358 -5.00 1.64 13.24
C ARG A 358 -4.47 2.94 12.62
N ARG A 359 -5.20 4.06 12.79
CA ARG A 359 -4.91 5.34 12.13
C ARG A 359 -3.99 6.24 12.94
N GLN A 360 -4.06 6.17 14.27
CA GLN A 360 -3.33 7.07 15.13
C GLN A 360 -1.82 6.75 15.14
N LYS A 361 -0.98 7.78 15.25
CA LYS A 361 0.48 7.64 15.23
C LYS A 361 1.05 7.38 16.63
N TRP A 362 1.28 6.12 16.97
CA TRP A 362 1.77 5.73 18.29
C TRP A 362 2.84 4.62 18.28
N VAL A 363 3.14 4.04 17.10
CA VAL A 363 4.18 2.99 16.99
C VAL A 363 5.53 3.62 16.65
N LYS A 364 6.56 3.26 17.39
CA LYS A 364 7.94 3.69 17.15
C LYS A 364 8.63 2.81 16.12
N THR A 365 9.34 3.44 15.21
CA THR A 365 9.99 2.76 14.08
C THR A 365 11.47 3.12 14.00
N ASN A 366 12.26 2.27 13.36
CA ASN A 366 13.71 2.44 13.21
C ASN A 366 14.12 3.67 12.37
N HIS A 367 13.21 4.26 11.59
CA HIS A 367 13.45 5.43 10.74
C HIS A 367 12.77 6.70 11.28
N GLY A 368 13.58 7.67 11.72
CA GLY A 368 13.18 9.04 12.03
C GLY A 368 12.69 9.27 13.47
N LEU A 369 12.73 10.54 13.90
CA LEU A 369 12.36 11.03 15.24
C LEU A 369 10.84 11.07 15.51
N GLY A 370 10.03 10.20 14.91
CA GLY A 370 8.56 10.32 14.98
C GLY A 370 7.79 9.00 15.03
N LEU A 371 6.67 9.01 15.75
CA LEU A 371 5.71 7.91 15.83
C LEU A 371 4.95 7.76 14.50
N ARG A 372 4.63 6.52 14.13
CA ARG A 372 3.92 6.14 12.91
C ARG A 372 2.62 5.43 13.23
N SER A 373 1.71 5.44 12.26
CA SER A 373 0.48 4.67 12.39
C SER A 373 0.78 3.19 12.17
N PRO A 374 0.19 2.25 12.93
CA PRO A 374 0.48 0.84 12.76
C PRO A 374 0.24 0.35 11.32
N SER A 375 -0.76 0.90 10.62
CA SER A 375 -1.07 0.56 9.22
C SER A 375 0.04 0.89 8.21
N GLU A 376 0.97 1.78 8.57
CA GLU A 376 2.13 2.11 7.75
C GLU A 376 3.34 1.24 8.09
N CYS A 377 3.32 0.56 9.25
CA CYS A 377 4.46 -0.11 9.86
C CYS A 377 4.61 -1.57 9.42
N PHE A 378 5.84 -2.07 9.59
CA PHE A 378 6.21 -3.44 9.25
C PHE A 378 6.88 -4.09 10.44
N LEU A 379 6.50 -5.33 10.74
CA LEU A 379 7.18 -6.13 11.75
C LEU A 379 8.45 -6.72 11.15
N PHE A 380 9.55 -6.70 11.90
CA PHE A 380 10.79 -7.34 11.49
C PHE A 380 10.59 -8.85 11.36
N ASP A 381 11.03 -9.44 10.25
CA ASP A 381 10.97 -10.88 10.01
C ASP A 381 12.23 -11.30 9.23
N SER A 382 12.96 -12.27 9.78
CA SER A 382 14.26 -12.69 9.22
C SER A 382 14.15 -13.22 7.79
N ASP A 383 13.01 -13.78 7.42
CA ASP A 383 12.84 -14.52 6.18
C ASP A 383 12.77 -13.59 4.96
N TRP A 384 12.28 -12.36 5.16
CA TRP A 384 12.07 -11.38 4.09
C TRP A 384 12.54 -9.97 4.42
N ASN A 385 13.32 -9.79 5.50
CA ASN A 385 13.93 -8.51 5.87
C ASN A 385 14.75 -7.88 4.73
N CYS A 386 15.35 -8.70 3.85
CA CYS A 386 16.08 -8.18 2.70
C CYS A 386 15.22 -7.33 1.75
N LEU A 387 13.89 -7.48 1.74
CA LEU A 387 13.01 -6.62 0.93
C LEU A 387 12.95 -5.20 1.47
N MET A 388 13.18 -5.03 2.76
CA MET A 388 13.02 -3.76 3.45
C MET A 388 14.21 -2.85 3.18
N SER A 389 15.40 -3.42 2.99
CA SER A 389 16.60 -2.69 2.56
C SER A 389 16.56 -2.24 1.09
N VAL A 390 15.67 -2.81 0.26
CA VAL A 390 15.48 -2.37 -1.14
C VAL A 390 14.88 -0.97 -1.24
N ALA A 391 14.13 -0.54 -0.23
CA ALA A 391 13.46 0.74 -0.24
C ALA A 391 13.66 1.45 1.10
N ASP A 392 14.55 2.45 1.14
CA ASP A 392 14.70 3.25 2.36
C ASP A 392 13.41 3.97 2.72
N GLY A 393 13.19 4.06 4.04
CA GLY A 393 12.04 4.72 4.64
C GLY A 393 10.80 3.85 4.74
N VAL A 394 10.93 2.52 4.61
CA VAL A 394 9.87 1.61 5.05
C VAL A 394 9.92 1.53 6.59
N PRO A 395 8.87 1.92 7.31
CA PRO A 395 8.92 2.10 8.75
C PRO A 395 8.83 0.74 9.48
N LEU A 396 10.00 0.14 9.76
CA LEU A 396 10.10 -1.09 10.54
C LEU A 396 9.92 -0.77 12.02
N ILE A 397 9.14 -1.60 12.73
CA ILE A 397 8.99 -1.51 14.17
C ILE A 397 10.36 -1.59 14.85
N ASP A 398 10.63 -0.66 15.75
CA ASP A 398 11.94 -0.55 16.41
C ASP A 398 12.12 -1.66 17.46
N VAL A 399 12.73 -2.77 17.05
CA VAL A 399 13.04 -3.89 17.94
C VAL A 399 14.01 -3.49 19.06
N LYS A 400 14.85 -2.47 18.88
CA LYS A 400 15.74 -1.99 19.96
C LYS A 400 14.94 -1.28 21.05
N PHE A 401 13.83 -0.63 20.68
CA PHE A 401 12.95 0.04 21.62
C PHE A 401 11.97 -0.93 22.30
N TYR A 402 11.31 -1.81 21.54
CA TYR A 402 10.28 -2.72 22.07
C TYR A 402 10.84 -4.05 22.60
N GLY A 403 12.09 -4.39 22.28
CA GLY A 403 12.68 -5.70 22.58
C GLY A 403 12.09 -6.83 21.72
N SER A 404 12.59 -8.06 21.92
CA SER A 404 12.11 -9.24 21.19
C SER A 404 10.67 -9.63 21.52
N ARG A 405 10.13 -9.16 22.66
CA ARG A 405 8.75 -9.41 23.10
C ARG A 405 7.71 -8.97 22.06
N ILE A 406 7.99 -7.95 21.25
CA ILE A 406 7.04 -7.48 20.21
C ILE A 406 6.68 -8.56 19.18
N GLN A 407 7.57 -9.54 18.97
CA GLN A 407 7.34 -10.63 18.03
C GLN A 407 6.25 -11.60 18.49
N SER A 408 5.98 -11.70 19.80
CA SER A 408 4.91 -12.56 20.31
C SER A 408 3.50 -11.98 20.09
N TYR A 409 3.38 -10.77 19.53
CA TYR A 409 2.10 -10.11 19.24
C TYR A 409 1.78 -10.01 17.75
N LYS A 410 2.27 -10.96 16.94
CA LYS A 410 2.13 -10.95 15.47
C LYS A 410 0.66 -10.83 15.03
N ASP A 411 -0.25 -11.52 15.71
CA ASP A 411 -1.68 -11.51 15.39
C ASP A 411 -2.37 -10.19 15.77
N GLU A 412 -2.03 -9.61 16.93
CA GLU A 412 -2.54 -8.32 17.38
C GLU A 412 -2.03 -7.19 16.49
N LEU A 413 -0.74 -7.20 16.16
CA LEU A 413 -0.11 -6.26 15.24
C LEU A 413 -0.79 -6.31 13.85
N LYS A 414 -1.08 -7.52 13.36
CA LYS A 414 -1.84 -7.72 12.13
C LYS A 414 -3.26 -7.17 12.22
N LYS A 415 -3.96 -7.38 13.34
CA LYS A 415 -5.31 -6.80 13.57
C LYS A 415 -5.30 -5.28 13.52
N ILE A 416 -4.20 -4.61 13.91
CA ILE A 416 -4.07 -3.15 13.79
C ILE A 416 -3.39 -2.69 12.49
N GLY A 417 -3.23 -3.57 11.51
CA GLY A 417 -2.78 -3.24 10.16
C GLY A 417 -1.28 -3.19 9.95
N VAL A 418 -0.47 -3.60 10.93
CA VAL A 418 0.97 -3.79 10.72
C VAL A 418 1.18 -4.91 9.71
N VAL A 419 2.07 -4.66 8.75
CA VAL A 419 2.43 -5.66 7.75
C VAL A 419 3.37 -6.69 8.40
N VAL A 420 2.84 -7.89 8.61
CA VAL A 420 3.56 -9.01 9.24
C VAL A 420 3.82 -10.19 8.28
N ARG A 421 3.25 -10.13 7.07
CA ARG A 421 3.32 -11.20 6.06
C ARG A 421 4.15 -10.79 4.86
N PHE A 422 4.84 -11.79 4.31
CA PHE A 422 5.65 -11.66 3.10
C PHE A 422 4.88 -11.07 1.91
N GLU A 423 3.66 -11.56 1.64
CA GLU A 423 2.91 -11.15 0.45
C GLU A 423 2.54 -9.67 0.50
N GLU A 424 2.10 -9.19 1.65
CA GLU A 424 1.74 -7.79 1.90
C GLU A 424 3.00 -6.89 1.86
N ALA A 425 4.10 -7.34 2.48
CA ALA A 425 5.38 -6.65 2.45
C ALA A 425 5.88 -6.47 1.01
N SER A 426 5.80 -7.53 0.22
CA SER A 426 6.20 -7.52 -1.19
C SER A 426 5.40 -6.50 -2.02
N ILE A 427 4.10 -6.34 -1.75
CA ILE A 427 3.24 -5.38 -2.44
C ILE A 427 3.63 -3.95 -2.10
N ALA A 428 3.88 -3.67 -0.81
CA ALA A 428 4.25 -2.34 -0.35
C ALA A 428 5.63 -1.91 -0.88
N VAL A 429 6.65 -2.78 -0.74
CA VAL A 429 7.98 -2.55 -1.31
C VAL A 429 7.92 -2.38 -2.82
N SER A 430 7.13 -3.20 -3.53
CA SER A 430 6.91 -3.05 -4.98
C SER A 430 6.27 -1.71 -5.36
N LYS A 431 5.41 -1.14 -4.53
CA LYS A 431 4.82 0.19 -4.78
C LYS A 431 5.87 1.27 -4.56
N ARG A 432 6.65 1.17 -3.48
CA ARG A 432 7.71 2.13 -3.14
C ARG A 432 8.84 2.13 -4.18
N PHE A 433 9.33 0.95 -4.57
CA PHE A 433 10.31 0.78 -5.63
C PHE A 433 9.86 1.45 -6.94
N LYS A 434 8.60 1.27 -7.34
CA LYS A 434 8.04 1.94 -8.53
C LYS A 434 8.18 3.47 -8.43
N VAL A 435 7.87 4.06 -7.27
CA VAL A 435 7.97 5.51 -7.06
C VAL A 435 9.43 5.98 -7.16
N LEU A 436 10.36 5.26 -6.53
CA LEU A 436 11.78 5.59 -6.58
C LEU A 436 12.34 5.46 -8.00
N ALA A 437 11.98 4.39 -8.70
CA ALA A 437 12.45 4.13 -10.06
C ALA A 437 11.91 5.16 -11.06
N LEU A 438 10.66 5.61 -10.92
CA LEU A 438 10.10 6.67 -11.77
C LEU A 438 10.76 8.03 -11.54
N LYS A 439 11.30 8.28 -10.35
CA LYS A 439 12.02 9.51 -9.99
C LYS A 439 13.53 9.44 -10.24
N ASN A 440 14.04 8.31 -10.74
CA ASN A 440 15.49 8.02 -10.83
C ASN A 440 16.23 8.29 -9.51
N SER A 441 15.60 7.99 -8.38
CA SER A 441 16.09 8.33 -7.04
C SER A 441 16.55 7.12 -6.24
N LEU A 442 16.81 5.98 -6.90
CA LEU A 442 17.41 4.83 -6.23
C LEU A 442 18.88 5.12 -5.93
N THR A 443 19.31 4.87 -4.70
CA THR A 443 20.71 4.96 -4.31
C THR A 443 21.47 3.69 -4.71
N LYS A 444 22.80 3.77 -4.69
CA LYS A 444 23.68 2.61 -4.87
C LYS A 444 23.32 1.50 -3.87
N GLU A 445 23.14 1.85 -2.60
CA GLU A 445 22.88 0.91 -1.51
C GLU A 445 21.56 0.15 -1.72
N GLN A 446 20.53 0.83 -2.22
CA GLN A 446 19.23 0.23 -2.52
C GLN A 446 19.31 -0.75 -3.71
N VAL A 447 20.09 -0.40 -4.74
CA VAL A 447 20.35 -1.29 -5.87
C VAL A 447 21.08 -2.55 -5.43
N LEU A 448 22.16 -2.40 -4.66
CA LEU A 448 22.90 -3.54 -4.13
C LEU A 448 22.02 -4.38 -3.20
N SER A 449 21.17 -3.75 -2.38
CA SER A 449 20.21 -4.43 -1.51
C SER A 449 19.16 -5.22 -2.30
N LEU A 450 18.69 -4.71 -3.45
CA LEU A 450 17.79 -5.44 -4.35
C LEU A 450 18.43 -6.73 -4.87
N LEU A 451 19.69 -6.65 -5.30
CA LEU A 451 20.44 -7.78 -5.84
C LEU A 451 20.75 -8.80 -4.74
N ALA A 452 21.23 -8.32 -3.57
CA ALA A 452 21.45 -9.15 -2.39
C ALA A 452 20.18 -9.85 -1.92
N CYS A 453 19.04 -9.17 -1.94
CA CYS A 453 17.78 -9.77 -1.55
C CYS A 453 17.33 -10.86 -2.53
N TYR A 454 17.53 -10.65 -3.83
CA TYR A 454 17.25 -11.69 -4.82
C TYR A 454 18.11 -12.94 -4.59
N ARG A 455 19.41 -12.76 -4.32
CA ARG A 455 20.33 -13.85 -3.95
C ARG A 455 19.84 -14.60 -2.72
N GLN A 456 19.63 -13.88 -1.62
CA GLN A 456 19.21 -14.47 -0.34
C GLN A 456 17.91 -15.26 -0.48
N MET A 457 16.92 -14.75 -1.20
CA MET A 457 15.65 -15.47 -1.42
C MET A 457 15.83 -16.74 -2.25
N LYS A 458 16.68 -16.69 -3.28
CA LYS A 458 17.03 -17.87 -4.08
C LYS A 458 17.71 -18.95 -3.22
N GLU A 459 18.61 -18.54 -2.33
CA GLU A 459 19.31 -19.44 -1.38
C GLU A 459 18.36 -20.05 -0.34
N THR A 460 17.43 -19.25 0.22
CA THR A 460 16.44 -19.72 1.20
C THR A 460 15.25 -20.46 0.57
N LYS A 461 15.28 -20.71 -0.75
CA LYS A 461 14.19 -21.33 -1.55
C LYS A 461 12.85 -20.56 -1.48
N LEU A 462 12.88 -19.31 -1.04
CA LEU A 462 11.73 -18.41 -1.10
C LEU A 462 11.60 -17.84 -2.51
N GLN A 463 10.38 -17.78 -3.03
CA GLN A 463 10.17 -17.15 -4.34
C GLN A 463 10.31 -15.64 -4.24
N PHE A 464 11.26 -15.07 -5.00
CA PHE A 464 11.38 -13.63 -5.12
C PHE A 464 10.07 -13.01 -5.65
N PRO A 465 9.59 -11.88 -5.09
CA PRO A 465 8.28 -11.36 -5.45
C PRO A 465 8.14 -11.06 -6.94
N THR A 466 7.26 -11.79 -7.63
CA THR A 466 7.05 -11.68 -9.07
C THR A 466 6.61 -10.28 -9.50
N LYS A 467 5.79 -9.60 -8.67
CA LYS A 467 5.37 -8.21 -8.89
C LYS A 467 6.54 -7.22 -8.82
N LEU A 468 7.49 -7.44 -7.90
CA LEU A 468 8.70 -6.62 -7.80
C LEU A 468 9.61 -6.89 -8.99
N MET A 469 9.85 -8.16 -9.31
CA MET A 469 10.66 -8.59 -10.47
C MET A 469 10.18 -7.95 -11.77
N ARG A 470 8.89 -8.11 -12.10
CA ARG A 470 8.33 -7.53 -13.34
C ARG A 470 8.47 -6.01 -13.40
N LYS A 471 8.36 -5.32 -12.25
CA LYS A 471 8.57 -3.87 -12.17
C LYS A 471 10.04 -3.51 -12.36
N ALA A 472 10.96 -4.20 -11.69
CA ALA A 472 12.39 -4.00 -11.84
C ALA A 472 12.84 -4.24 -13.29
N GLN A 473 12.33 -5.26 -13.97
CA GLN A 473 12.65 -5.50 -15.38
C GLN A 473 12.13 -4.40 -16.32
N LYS A 474 11.01 -3.74 -15.96
CA LYS A 474 10.33 -2.74 -16.81
C LYS A 474 10.81 -1.30 -16.62
N TYR A 475 11.19 -0.91 -15.41
CA TYR A 475 11.54 0.49 -15.10
C TYR A 475 13.03 0.79 -15.32
N LYS A 476 13.33 2.06 -15.61
CA LYS A 476 14.70 2.55 -15.79
C LYS A 476 15.29 2.92 -14.43
N TRP A 477 16.02 2.01 -13.79
CA TRP A 477 16.60 2.25 -12.46
C TRP A 477 18.11 1.99 -12.40
N LEU A 478 18.71 1.38 -13.44
CA LEU A 478 20.16 1.19 -13.51
C LEU A 478 20.82 2.40 -14.15
N LYS A 479 21.76 3.01 -13.44
CA LYS A 479 22.61 4.07 -14.00
C LYS A 479 23.67 3.46 -14.90
N THR A 480 23.72 3.92 -16.14
CA THR A 480 24.74 3.53 -17.12
C THR A 480 25.52 4.77 -17.55
N LYS A 481 26.65 4.59 -18.24
CA LYS A 481 27.39 5.67 -18.89
C LYS A 481 26.53 6.48 -19.88
N LEU A 482 25.41 5.92 -20.34
CA LEU A 482 24.44 6.54 -21.23
C LEU A 482 23.10 6.89 -20.53
N GLY A 483 23.15 7.17 -19.23
CA GLY A 483 22.00 7.56 -18.40
C GLY A 483 21.24 6.38 -17.75
N TYR A 484 20.09 6.66 -17.14
CA TYR A 484 19.25 5.63 -16.49
C TYR A 484 18.54 4.75 -17.52
N ARG A 485 18.70 3.43 -17.39
CA ARG A 485 18.17 2.41 -18.31
C ARG A 485 17.50 1.26 -17.58
N THR A 486 16.67 0.53 -18.32
CA THR A 486 16.10 -0.74 -17.86
C THR A 486 17.19 -1.80 -17.85
N PRO A 487 17.14 -2.81 -16.97
CA PRO A 487 18.07 -3.95 -17.02
C PRO A 487 18.26 -4.55 -18.41
N ALA A 488 17.16 -4.77 -19.15
CA ALA A 488 17.19 -5.28 -20.52
C ALA A 488 17.94 -4.40 -21.53
N ASN A 489 18.29 -3.16 -21.17
CA ASN A 489 19.00 -2.19 -22.02
C ASN A 489 20.34 -1.74 -21.38
N SER A 490 20.89 -2.54 -20.48
CA SER A 490 22.15 -2.26 -19.78
C SER A 490 23.14 -3.42 -19.97
N ILE A 491 24.43 -3.09 -19.96
CA ILE A 491 25.53 -4.06 -20.07
C ILE A 491 26.37 -4.02 -18.79
N LEU A 492 26.62 -5.17 -18.19
CA LEU A 492 27.69 -5.30 -17.20
C LEU A 492 29.02 -5.43 -17.96
N PHE A 493 29.96 -4.53 -17.69
CA PHE A 493 31.23 -4.51 -18.40
C PHE A 493 32.03 -5.80 -18.16
N ASP A 494 32.80 -6.20 -19.16
CA ASP A 494 33.70 -7.35 -19.15
C ASP A 494 34.82 -7.05 -20.16
N GLU A 495 35.98 -7.68 -20.03
CA GLU A 495 37.16 -7.36 -20.84
C GLU A 495 36.94 -7.58 -22.34
N GLU A 496 36.09 -8.55 -22.70
CA GLU A 496 35.68 -8.80 -24.09
C GLU A 496 35.00 -7.58 -24.76
N TRP A 497 34.42 -6.67 -23.96
CA TRP A 497 33.80 -5.44 -24.46
C TRP A 497 34.80 -4.32 -24.74
N MET A 498 36.04 -4.42 -24.27
CA MET A 498 37.01 -3.33 -24.29
C MET A 498 37.30 -2.87 -25.72
N SER A 499 37.61 -3.79 -26.63
CA SER A 499 37.95 -3.47 -28.02
C SER A 499 36.79 -2.84 -28.77
N ILE A 500 35.57 -3.38 -28.64
CA ILE A 500 34.39 -2.87 -29.34
C ILE A 500 33.92 -1.51 -28.79
N SER A 501 34.12 -1.24 -27.50
CA SER A 501 33.70 0.00 -26.85
C SER A 501 34.36 1.26 -27.44
N ARG A 502 35.50 1.10 -28.12
CA ARG A 502 36.22 2.19 -28.81
C ARG A 502 35.48 2.71 -30.04
N ILE A 503 34.63 1.87 -30.64
CA ILE A 503 33.89 2.18 -31.88
C ILE A 503 32.37 2.05 -31.72
N ALA A 504 31.88 1.82 -30.49
CA ALA A 504 30.47 1.72 -30.18
C ALA A 504 30.12 2.39 -28.85
N SER A 505 29.06 3.20 -28.86
CA SER A 505 28.47 3.79 -27.66
C SER A 505 27.61 2.75 -26.94
N LEU A 506 28.18 2.15 -25.89
CA LEU A 506 27.57 1.03 -25.17
C LEU A 506 27.07 1.45 -23.78
N PRO A 507 25.86 1.00 -23.36
CA PRO A 507 25.26 1.36 -22.08
C PRO A 507 25.85 0.53 -20.92
N PHE A 508 27.16 0.66 -20.69
CA PHE A 508 27.80 0.02 -19.55
C PHE A 508 27.27 0.58 -18.23
N ILE A 509 27.00 -0.30 -17.27
CA ILE A 509 26.71 0.08 -15.90
C ILE A 509 27.82 0.99 -15.37
N ASP A 510 27.43 2.06 -14.69
CA ASP A 510 28.33 3.12 -14.26
C ASP A 510 29.16 2.68 -13.03
N ASP A 511 30.38 2.21 -13.29
CA ASP A 511 31.36 1.84 -12.26
C ASP A 511 31.66 2.96 -11.27
N ASP A 512 31.64 4.22 -11.69
CA ASP A 512 31.92 5.36 -10.80
C ASP A 512 30.79 5.56 -9.79
N HIS A 513 29.56 5.18 -10.17
CA HIS A 513 28.40 5.26 -9.30
C HIS A 513 28.24 4.04 -8.40
N TYR A 514 28.41 2.82 -8.92
CA TYR A 514 28.16 1.60 -8.17
C TYR A 514 29.41 0.99 -7.52
N GLY A 515 30.61 1.32 -8.01
CA GLY A 515 31.87 0.69 -7.61
C GLY A 515 31.98 -0.77 -8.04
N LYS A 516 33.11 -1.41 -7.70
CA LYS A 516 33.41 -2.80 -8.12
C LYS A 516 32.58 -3.89 -7.43
N GLY A 517 31.91 -3.59 -6.32
CA GLY A 517 31.04 -4.56 -5.63
C GLY A 517 29.83 -5.00 -6.46
N ILE A 518 29.45 -4.25 -7.50
CA ILE A 518 28.33 -4.63 -8.37
C ILE A 518 28.60 -5.88 -9.21
N TYR A 519 29.88 -6.19 -9.47
CA TYR A 519 30.30 -7.35 -10.25
C TYR A 519 30.09 -8.67 -9.51
N GLU A 520 30.01 -8.63 -8.18
CA GLU A 520 29.67 -9.80 -7.37
C GLU A 520 28.26 -10.32 -7.67
N TYR A 521 27.38 -9.48 -8.25
CA TYR A 521 25.97 -9.79 -8.52
C TYR A 521 25.67 -10.17 -9.98
N LYS A 522 26.64 -10.77 -10.69
CA LYS A 522 26.53 -11.10 -12.13
C LYS A 522 25.31 -11.96 -12.45
N ASP A 523 25.03 -13.00 -11.66
CA ASP A 523 23.92 -13.92 -11.89
C ASP A 523 22.55 -13.25 -11.64
N GLU A 524 22.47 -12.42 -10.61
CA GLU A 524 21.26 -11.66 -10.28
C GLU A 524 20.97 -10.64 -11.38
N MET A 525 22.00 -9.93 -11.83
CA MET A 525 21.90 -9.01 -12.96
C MET A 525 21.40 -9.70 -14.22
N LYS A 526 21.94 -10.89 -14.54
CA LYS A 526 21.46 -11.71 -15.66
C LYS A 526 19.98 -12.07 -15.50
N ALA A 527 19.53 -12.42 -14.29
CA ALA A 527 18.13 -12.72 -14.00
C ALA A 527 17.19 -11.50 -14.16
N PHE A 528 17.66 -10.29 -13.82
CA PHE A 528 16.92 -9.05 -14.09
C PHE A 528 16.95 -8.64 -15.58
N GLY A 529 17.76 -9.30 -16.41
CA GLY A 529 17.83 -9.08 -17.86
C GLY A 529 19.00 -8.21 -18.32
N VAL A 530 19.95 -7.89 -17.43
CA VAL A 530 21.22 -7.24 -17.81
C VAL A 530 22.02 -8.17 -18.70
N THR A 531 22.65 -7.61 -19.72
CA THR A 531 23.55 -8.36 -20.59
C THR A 531 24.93 -8.43 -19.94
N VAL A 532 25.33 -9.64 -19.54
CA VAL A 532 26.59 -9.90 -18.80
C VAL A 532 27.63 -10.66 -19.63
N GLU A 533 27.26 -11.14 -20.82
CA GLU A 533 28.12 -11.90 -21.73
C GLU A 533 28.14 -11.22 -23.08
N PHE A 534 29.31 -11.14 -23.70
CA PHE A 534 29.53 -10.51 -25.01
C PHE A 534 28.60 -11.08 -26.09
N GLN A 535 28.45 -12.41 -26.10
CA GLN A 535 27.64 -13.16 -27.08
C GLN A 535 26.16 -12.74 -27.10
N MET A 536 25.64 -12.22 -25.98
CA MET A 536 24.24 -11.83 -25.82
C MET A 536 23.97 -10.36 -26.17
N GLY A 537 25.01 -9.55 -26.36
CA GLY A 537 24.85 -8.12 -26.65
C GLY A 537 25.08 -7.63 -28.09
N PRO A 538 25.05 -8.44 -29.17
CA PRO A 538 25.17 -7.89 -30.52
C PRO A 538 24.18 -6.78 -30.87
N ARG A 539 22.96 -6.86 -30.33
CA ARG A 539 21.95 -5.80 -30.50
C ARG A 539 22.45 -4.41 -30.05
N PHE A 540 23.24 -4.34 -28.98
CA PHE A 540 23.74 -3.06 -28.46
C PHE A 540 24.79 -2.45 -29.37
N VAL A 541 25.72 -3.29 -29.85
CA VAL A 541 26.79 -2.88 -30.77
C VAL A 541 26.20 -2.40 -32.09
N ILE A 542 25.25 -3.15 -32.67
CA ILE A 542 24.61 -2.78 -33.94
C ILE A 542 23.87 -1.43 -33.83
N THR A 543 23.17 -1.18 -32.73
CA THR A 543 22.45 0.10 -32.53
C THR A 543 23.34 1.25 -32.09
N GLY A 544 24.44 0.95 -31.40
CA GLY A 544 25.34 1.93 -30.81
C GLY A 544 26.61 2.18 -31.62
N LEU A 545 26.73 1.59 -32.82
CA LEU A 545 27.95 1.69 -33.62
C LEU A 545 28.24 3.15 -33.98
N CYS A 546 29.43 3.61 -33.63
CA CYS A 546 29.92 4.96 -33.90
C CYS A 546 31.26 4.84 -34.62
N VAL A 547 31.22 4.62 -35.94
CA VAL A 547 32.43 4.60 -36.77
C VAL A 547 33.07 5.99 -36.74
N PRO A 548 34.33 6.13 -36.26
CA PRO A 548 35.04 7.41 -36.20
C PRO A 548 35.17 8.05 -37.59
N THR A 549 35.11 9.37 -37.65
CA THR A 549 35.33 10.13 -38.91
C THR A 549 36.78 10.03 -39.38
N TYR A 550 37.72 9.84 -38.46
CA TYR A 550 39.13 9.66 -38.74
C TYR A 550 39.49 8.16 -38.70
N SER A 551 39.70 7.57 -39.87
CA SER A 551 39.83 6.13 -40.06
C SER A 551 41.15 5.55 -39.51
N ALA A 552 42.22 6.34 -39.44
CA ALA A 552 43.53 5.89 -38.96
C ALA A 552 43.60 5.62 -37.45
N GLY A 553 42.56 5.95 -36.68
CA GLY A 553 42.48 5.67 -35.24
C GLY A 553 41.79 4.34 -34.87
N ILE A 554 41.35 3.54 -35.86
CA ILE A 554 40.63 2.30 -35.59
C ILE A 554 41.62 1.15 -35.36
N ALA A 555 41.64 0.61 -34.15
CA ALA A 555 42.49 -0.53 -33.81
C ALA A 555 41.97 -1.83 -34.46
N PRO A 556 42.85 -2.75 -34.90
CA PRO A 556 42.47 -3.99 -35.59
C PRO A 556 41.54 -4.86 -34.72
N ASP A 557 41.82 -4.97 -33.42
CA ASP A 557 40.99 -5.72 -32.47
C ASP A 557 39.55 -5.21 -32.38
N SER A 558 39.32 -3.92 -32.64
CA SER A 558 37.96 -3.34 -32.61
C SER A 558 37.13 -3.84 -33.79
N VAL A 559 37.77 -3.98 -34.96
CA VAL A 559 37.15 -4.55 -36.17
C VAL A 559 36.90 -6.03 -36.00
N ILE A 560 37.86 -6.79 -35.47
CA ILE A 560 37.67 -8.21 -35.16
C ILE A 560 36.54 -8.41 -34.15
N ALA A 561 36.46 -7.57 -33.11
CA ALA A 561 35.34 -7.61 -32.15
C ALA A 561 33.99 -7.29 -32.80
N LEU A 562 33.93 -6.37 -33.77
CA LEU A 562 32.72 -6.10 -34.54
C LEU A 562 32.31 -7.30 -35.39
N LEU A 563 33.25 -7.99 -36.03
CA LEU A 563 32.97 -9.19 -36.81
C LEU A 563 32.51 -10.36 -35.92
N LYS A 564 33.15 -10.57 -34.76
CA LYS A 564 32.68 -11.51 -33.72
C LYS A 564 31.24 -11.19 -33.29
N CYS A 565 30.92 -9.91 -33.11
CA CYS A 565 29.58 -9.45 -32.77
C CYS A 565 28.56 -9.79 -33.86
N ILE A 566 28.89 -9.55 -35.14
CA ILE A 566 28.03 -9.89 -36.29
C ILE A 566 27.86 -11.40 -36.41
N ARG A 567 28.91 -12.19 -36.15
CA ARG A 567 28.83 -13.66 -36.09
C ARG A 567 27.84 -14.13 -35.04
N ASN A 568 27.97 -13.63 -33.81
CA ASN A 568 27.07 -13.97 -32.70
C ASN A 568 25.62 -13.56 -33.01
N HIS A 569 25.44 -12.45 -33.73
CA HIS A 569 24.13 -12.04 -34.21
C HIS A 569 23.53 -13.03 -35.22
N LYS A 570 24.33 -13.56 -36.17
CA LYS A 570 23.88 -14.56 -37.14
C LYS A 570 23.56 -15.92 -36.51
N SER A 571 24.37 -16.36 -35.55
CA SER A 571 24.20 -17.64 -34.86
C SER A 571 23.15 -17.61 -33.75
N GLY A 572 22.77 -16.41 -33.29
CA GLY A 572 21.82 -16.22 -32.19
C GLY A 572 20.36 -16.51 -32.55
N SER A 573 19.57 -16.89 -31.55
CA SER A 573 18.13 -17.11 -31.66
C SER A 573 17.30 -15.84 -31.91
N ILE A 574 17.89 -14.65 -31.75
CA ILE A 574 17.22 -13.34 -31.91
C ILE A 574 17.72 -12.66 -33.19
N LYS A 575 16.97 -12.83 -34.28
CA LYS A 575 17.18 -12.13 -35.55
C LYS A 575 16.70 -10.67 -35.45
N VAL A 576 17.49 -9.81 -34.85
CA VAL A 576 17.29 -8.34 -34.94
C VAL A 576 17.61 -7.89 -36.36
N SER A 577 16.69 -7.26 -37.07
CA SER A 577 17.00 -6.64 -38.37
C SER A 577 18.01 -5.51 -38.18
N PHE A 578 19.01 -5.41 -39.05
CA PHE A 578 19.91 -4.24 -39.06
C PHE A 578 19.08 -2.95 -39.17
N PRO A 579 19.33 -1.95 -38.30
CA PRO A 579 18.70 -0.64 -38.42
C PRO A 579 18.90 -0.07 -39.82
N LYS A 580 17.92 0.67 -40.37
CA LYS A 580 18.07 1.32 -41.69
C LYS A 580 19.33 2.19 -41.77
N ASP A 581 19.67 2.85 -40.67
CA ASP A 581 20.85 3.71 -40.56
C ASP A 581 22.17 2.94 -40.46
N PHE A 582 22.13 1.64 -40.14
CA PHE A 582 23.33 0.81 -40.04
C PHE A 582 24.09 0.75 -41.37
N ALA A 583 23.36 0.66 -42.49
CA ALA A 583 23.95 0.69 -43.83
C ALA A 583 24.73 1.98 -44.11
N ASN A 584 24.22 3.13 -43.65
CA ASN A 584 24.88 4.43 -43.78
C ASN A 584 26.09 4.58 -42.84
N LEU A 585 26.05 3.94 -41.66
CA LEU A 585 27.17 3.96 -40.72
C LEU A 585 28.35 3.13 -41.23
N ILE A 586 28.07 1.95 -41.80
CA ILE A 586 29.12 1.06 -42.31
C ILE A 586 29.66 1.50 -43.67
N SER A 587 28.95 2.34 -44.44
CA SER A 587 29.42 2.83 -45.74
C SER A 587 30.57 3.85 -45.65
N LYS A 588 30.96 4.25 -44.44
CA LYS A 588 32.13 5.11 -44.22
C LYS A 588 33.43 4.35 -44.53
N LYS A 589 34.53 5.08 -44.71
CA LYS A 589 35.87 4.49 -44.90
C LYS A 589 36.48 4.11 -43.55
N TRP A 590 36.49 2.83 -43.21
CA TRP A 590 36.96 2.35 -41.90
C TRP A 590 37.64 0.99 -41.92
N LEU A 591 37.53 0.23 -43.01
CA LEU A 591 38.31 -1.00 -43.20
C LEU A 591 39.65 -0.67 -43.82
N LYS A 592 40.73 -1.18 -43.23
CA LYS A 592 42.08 -1.01 -43.73
C LYS A 592 42.35 -2.00 -44.86
N THR A 593 42.81 -1.46 -45.97
CA THR A 593 43.33 -2.22 -47.11
C THR A 593 44.81 -1.87 -47.27
N VAL A 594 45.54 -2.65 -48.07
CA VAL A 594 46.90 -2.29 -48.49
C VAL A 594 46.96 -0.90 -49.15
N ALA A 595 45.85 -0.47 -49.74
CA ALA A 595 45.66 0.81 -50.42
C ALA A 595 45.02 1.90 -49.53
N GLY A 596 45.16 1.78 -48.21
CA GLY A 596 44.59 2.70 -47.21
C GLY A 596 43.20 2.33 -46.73
N TYR A 597 42.53 3.23 -46.01
CA TYR A 597 41.20 2.98 -45.46
C TYR A 597 40.09 3.17 -46.51
N ARG A 598 39.23 2.17 -46.66
CA ARG A 598 38.15 2.09 -47.65
C ARG A 598 36.83 1.75 -46.98
N SER A 599 35.73 2.00 -47.67
CA SER A 599 34.43 1.49 -47.24
C SER A 599 34.32 -0.01 -47.56
N PRO A 600 33.52 -0.80 -46.82
CA PRO A 600 33.40 -2.23 -47.08
C PRO A 600 33.10 -2.60 -48.54
N LYS A 601 32.28 -1.80 -49.23
CA LYS A 601 31.94 -2.01 -50.65
C LYS A 601 33.09 -1.75 -51.63
N GLU A 602 34.14 -1.06 -51.17
CA GLU A 602 35.35 -0.78 -51.93
C GLU A 602 36.49 -1.74 -51.57
N CYS A 603 36.24 -2.73 -50.70
CA CYS A 603 37.24 -3.68 -50.24
C CYS A 603 37.06 -5.05 -50.90
N ILE A 604 38.18 -5.73 -51.16
CA ILE A 604 38.21 -7.12 -51.61
C ILE A 604 38.87 -7.99 -50.53
N LEU A 605 38.33 -9.18 -50.26
CA LEU A 605 39.01 -10.16 -49.42
C LEU A 605 39.96 -11.01 -50.27
N PHE A 606 41.26 -10.95 -49.97
CA PHE A 606 42.27 -11.74 -50.69
C PHE A 606 42.16 -13.23 -50.32
N ASP A 607 41.81 -14.05 -51.30
CA ASP A 607 41.74 -15.52 -51.18
C ASP A 607 42.39 -16.22 -52.39
N SER A 608 42.27 -17.54 -52.47
CA SER A 608 42.94 -18.35 -53.49
C SER A 608 42.55 -18.02 -54.93
N SER A 609 41.38 -17.42 -55.18
CA SER A 609 41.00 -17.02 -56.55
C SER A 609 41.83 -15.85 -57.07
N TRP A 610 42.36 -15.04 -56.16
CA TRP A 610 43.20 -13.87 -56.47
C TRP A 610 44.68 -14.24 -56.42
N ALA A 611 45.11 -14.99 -55.39
CA ALA A 611 46.50 -15.32 -55.10
C ALA A 611 47.26 -16.10 -56.19
N SER A 612 46.54 -16.70 -57.13
CA SER A 612 47.14 -17.43 -58.26
C SER A 612 47.70 -16.51 -59.35
N HIS A 613 47.27 -15.25 -59.39
CA HIS A 613 47.60 -14.32 -60.47
C HIS A 613 47.92 -12.90 -60.00
N LEU A 614 47.54 -12.53 -58.77
CA LEU A 614 47.74 -11.22 -58.17
C LEU A 614 48.47 -11.34 -56.83
N GLU A 615 49.20 -10.29 -56.48
CA GLU A 615 49.79 -10.07 -55.17
C GLU A 615 48.83 -9.24 -54.29
N ARG A 616 49.12 -9.19 -52.98
CA ARG A 616 48.22 -8.53 -52.02
C ARG A 616 48.16 -7.02 -52.23
N GLU A 617 49.19 -6.45 -52.84
CA GLU A 617 49.38 -5.02 -53.09
C GLU A 617 48.66 -4.55 -54.36
N ASP A 618 48.23 -5.47 -55.23
CA ASP A 618 47.68 -5.14 -56.57
C ASP A 618 46.30 -4.50 -56.53
N GLY A 619 45.56 -4.73 -55.46
CA GLY A 619 44.16 -4.35 -55.34
C GLY A 619 43.85 -3.69 -54.01
N PRO A 620 42.62 -3.19 -53.82
CA PRO A 620 42.13 -2.73 -52.53
C PRO A 620 41.81 -3.92 -51.61
N PHE A 621 42.79 -4.81 -51.42
CA PHE A 621 42.66 -6.02 -50.62
C PHE A 621 42.77 -5.68 -49.13
N ILE A 622 41.94 -6.34 -48.31
CA ILE A 622 42.00 -6.21 -46.84
C ILE A 622 43.43 -6.50 -46.35
N ASP A 623 43.95 -5.60 -45.53
CA ASP A 623 45.31 -5.67 -44.98
C ASP A 623 45.37 -6.76 -43.89
N GLU A 624 45.72 -7.98 -44.31
CA GLU A 624 45.86 -9.15 -43.42
C GLU A 624 46.97 -8.95 -42.39
N ASP A 625 48.05 -8.24 -42.73
CA ASP A 625 49.16 -8.03 -41.82
C ASP A 625 48.77 -7.08 -40.67
N PHE A 626 47.84 -6.16 -40.93
CA PHE A 626 47.23 -5.31 -39.91
C PHE A 626 46.20 -6.02 -39.03
N TYR A 627 45.31 -6.84 -39.61
CA TYR A 627 44.22 -7.49 -38.87
C TYR A 627 44.57 -8.87 -38.28
N GLY A 628 45.67 -9.48 -38.75
CA GLY A 628 46.01 -10.88 -38.50
C GLY A 628 45.24 -11.84 -39.42
N SER A 629 45.77 -13.06 -39.58
CA SER A 629 45.20 -14.10 -40.45
C SER A 629 43.78 -14.54 -40.05
N ASP A 630 43.39 -14.31 -38.79
CA ASP A 630 42.06 -14.57 -38.26
C ASP A 630 40.94 -13.83 -39.01
N ILE A 631 41.25 -12.69 -39.65
CA ILE A 631 40.27 -11.89 -40.42
C ILE A 631 39.59 -12.73 -41.51
N LYS A 632 40.31 -13.69 -42.11
CA LYS A 632 39.81 -14.60 -43.15
C LYS A 632 38.74 -15.53 -42.63
N THR A 633 38.80 -15.90 -41.34
CA THR A 633 37.76 -16.74 -40.72
C THR A 633 36.41 -16.02 -40.70
N TYR A 634 36.38 -14.68 -40.82
CA TYR A 634 35.18 -13.85 -40.86
C TYR A 634 34.64 -13.54 -42.27
N LYS A 635 34.98 -14.38 -43.28
CA LYS A 635 34.52 -14.21 -44.68
C LYS A 635 33.01 -13.94 -44.79
N ALA A 636 32.18 -14.70 -44.08
CA ALA A 636 30.73 -14.54 -44.15
C ALA A 636 30.25 -13.21 -43.55
N GLU A 637 30.88 -12.73 -42.48
CA GLU A 637 30.57 -11.45 -41.83
C GLU A 637 31.06 -10.26 -42.66
N LEU A 638 32.23 -10.36 -43.28
CA LEU A 638 32.77 -9.36 -44.20
C LEU A 638 31.88 -9.19 -45.43
N VAL A 639 31.42 -10.29 -46.03
CA VAL A 639 30.47 -10.26 -47.15
C VAL A 639 29.16 -9.58 -46.75
N LEU A 640 28.66 -9.81 -45.52
CA LEU A 640 27.46 -9.14 -45.01
C LEU A 640 27.64 -7.62 -44.92
N LEU A 641 28.84 -7.16 -44.59
CA LEU A 641 29.16 -5.73 -44.54
C LEU A 641 29.34 -5.10 -45.93
N GLY A 642 29.45 -5.92 -46.98
CA GLY A 642 29.61 -5.50 -48.37
C GLY A 642 30.99 -5.72 -48.96
N VAL A 643 31.90 -6.40 -48.24
CA VAL A 643 33.22 -6.77 -48.78
C VAL A 643 33.06 -7.81 -49.88
N THR A 644 33.70 -7.56 -51.01
CA THR A 644 33.63 -8.46 -52.16
C THR A 644 34.57 -9.65 -51.99
N THR A 645 34.04 -10.85 -52.23
CA THR A 645 34.82 -12.10 -52.31
C THR A 645 34.66 -12.77 -53.68
N ASP A 646 33.73 -12.27 -54.48
CA ASP A 646 33.42 -12.76 -55.81
C ASP A 646 34.30 -12.05 -56.85
N VAL A 647 34.80 -12.82 -57.82
CA VAL A 647 35.72 -12.27 -58.81
C VAL A 647 35.02 -11.27 -59.72
N GLU A 648 33.82 -11.57 -60.22
CA GLU A 648 33.10 -10.69 -61.15
C GLU A 648 32.83 -9.31 -60.55
N ASN A 649 32.35 -9.27 -59.31
CA ASN A 649 32.10 -8.02 -58.59
C ASN A 649 33.39 -7.30 -58.14
N GLY A 650 34.52 -8.00 -58.08
CA GLY A 650 35.81 -7.44 -57.67
C GLY A 650 36.59 -6.81 -58.82
N LEU A 651 36.38 -7.23 -60.07
CA LEU A 651 37.07 -6.69 -61.25
C LEU A 651 36.90 -5.17 -61.41
N PRO A 652 35.70 -4.56 -61.24
CA PRO A 652 35.56 -3.11 -61.30
C PRO A 652 36.35 -2.38 -60.20
N LEU A 653 36.43 -2.95 -58.99
CA LEU A 653 37.21 -2.39 -57.89
C LEU A 653 38.72 -2.46 -58.17
N LEU A 654 39.18 -3.56 -58.77
CA LEU A 654 40.57 -3.73 -59.18
C LEU A 654 40.93 -2.78 -60.32
N ALA A 655 40.06 -2.64 -61.33
CA ALA A 655 40.25 -1.70 -62.43
C ALA A 655 40.26 -0.24 -61.95
N GLY A 656 39.33 0.14 -61.07
CA GLY A 656 39.34 1.47 -60.44
C GLY A 656 40.55 1.71 -59.53
N HIS A 657 41.28 0.65 -59.15
CA HIS A 657 42.48 0.76 -58.35
C HIS A 657 43.75 1.00 -59.18
N LEU A 658 43.71 0.76 -60.49
CA LEU A 658 44.84 0.96 -61.41
C LEU A 658 45.45 2.36 -61.30
N GLU A 659 44.62 3.41 -61.22
CA GLU A 659 45.06 4.81 -61.15
C GLU A 659 45.90 5.13 -59.90
N TYR A 660 45.88 4.28 -58.88
CA TYR A 660 46.67 4.44 -57.65
C TYR A 660 48.06 3.79 -57.73
N HIS A 661 48.35 3.07 -58.82
CA HIS A 661 49.65 2.44 -59.07
C HIS A 661 50.48 3.26 -60.05
N SER A 662 51.80 3.25 -59.85
CA SER A 662 52.79 3.77 -60.81
C SER A 662 53.80 2.71 -61.26
N CYS A 663 53.80 1.54 -60.62
CA CYS A 663 54.71 0.45 -60.95
C CYS A 663 54.20 -0.34 -62.16
N CYS A 664 55.02 -0.43 -63.21
CA CYS A 664 54.64 -1.05 -64.47
C CYS A 664 54.33 -2.55 -64.32
N SER A 665 55.05 -3.26 -63.46
CA SER A 665 54.85 -4.71 -63.22
C SER A 665 53.48 -5.00 -62.58
N VAL A 666 53.09 -4.21 -61.57
CA VAL A 666 51.78 -4.30 -60.90
C VAL A 666 50.64 -4.01 -61.88
N ILE A 667 50.74 -2.91 -62.62
CA ILE A 667 49.75 -2.51 -63.63
C ILE A 667 49.59 -3.59 -64.70
N ASN A 668 50.70 -4.15 -65.19
CA ASN A 668 50.68 -5.25 -66.16
C ASN A 668 49.99 -6.50 -65.62
N ARG A 669 50.27 -6.87 -64.37
CA ARG A 669 49.66 -8.03 -63.72
C ARG A 669 48.14 -7.85 -63.57
N ILE A 670 47.70 -6.65 -63.19
CA ILE A 670 46.27 -6.30 -63.13
C ILE A 670 45.63 -6.35 -64.52
N TYR A 671 46.25 -5.77 -65.57
CA TYR A 671 45.72 -5.86 -66.93
C TYR A 671 45.60 -7.29 -67.44
N LYS A 672 46.60 -8.14 -67.18
CA LYS A 672 46.54 -9.57 -67.51
C LYS A 672 45.35 -10.24 -66.83
N TYR A 673 45.11 -9.91 -65.56
CA TYR A 673 43.97 -10.44 -64.80
C TYR A 673 42.62 -9.94 -65.32
N LEU A 674 42.46 -8.64 -65.59
CA LEU A 674 41.24 -8.07 -66.18
C LEU A 674 40.94 -8.69 -67.54
N LYS A 675 41.97 -8.89 -68.37
CA LYS A 675 41.86 -9.59 -69.67
C LYS A 675 41.39 -11.03 -69.50
N MET A 676 41.97 -11.77 -68.54
CA MET A 676 41.62 -13.18 -68.30
C MET A 676 40.12 -13.37 -68.07
N PHE A 677 39.48 -12.43 -67.37
CA PHE A 677 38.03 -12.43 -67.13
C PHE A 677 37.21 -11.63 -68.15
N LYS A 678 37.83 -11.17 -69.24
CA LYS A 678 37.18 -10.38 -70.30
C LYS A 678 36.43 -9.16 -69.75
N TRP A 679 37.00 -8.52 -68.73
CA TRP A 679 36.39 -7.35 -68.10
C TRP A 679 36.30 -6.17 -69.07
N VAL A 680 35.21 -5.43 -69.01
CA VAL A 680 34.98 -4.20 -69.79
C VAL A 680 34.43 -3.12 -68.84
N PRO A 681 34.88 -1.86 -68.96
CA PRO A 681 34.36 -0.76 -68.14
C PRO A 681 32.88 -0.50 -68.40
N ASP A 682 32.08 -0.36 -67.33
CA ASP A 682 30.66 0.00 -67.41
C ASP A 682 30.46 1.43 -67.94
N ASN A 683 31.41 2.32 -67.64
CA ASN A 683 31.40 3.71 -68.10
C ASN A 683 32.62 3.99 -68.98
N LYS A 684 32.37 4.27 -70.27
CA LYS A 684 33.42 4.49 -71.29
C LYS A 684 34.26 5.76 -71.06
N THR A 685 33.93 6.60 -70.09
CA THR A 685 34.67 7.84 -69.80
C THR A 685 35.87 7.65 -68.86
N ALA A 686 36.05 6.47 -68.27
CA ALA A 686 37.13 6.16 -67.33
C ALA A 686 38.14 5.13 -67.88
N ASN A 687 38.30 5.10 -69.20
CA ASN A 687 39.09 4.09 -69.90
C ASN A 687 40.56 4.50 -70.05
N TRP A 688 41.22 4.94 -68.99
CA TRP A 688 42.61 5.41 -69.11
C TRP A 688 43.57 4.27 -69.42
N VAL A 689 44.60 4.56 -70.22
CA VAL A 689 45.68 3.63 -70.55
C VAL A 689 46.96 4.12 -69.87
N TRP A 690 47.69 3.23 -69.22
CA TRP A 690 48.99 3.57 -68.63
C TRP A 690 50.06 3.58 -69.72
N ILE A 691 50.92 4.60 -69.72
CA ILE A 691 52.12 4.64 -70.56
C ILE A 691 53.33 4.67 -69.62
N PRO A 692 54.10 3.57 -69.54
CA PRO A 692 55.27 3.51 -68.67
C PRO A 692 56.39 4.44 -69.18
N ASN A 693 57.12 5.02 -68.24
CA ASN A 693 58.33 5.81 -68.44
C ASN A 693 59.37 5.36 -67.39
N GLY A 694 60.02 4.22 -67.66
CA GLY A 694 60.79 3.46 -66.67
C GLY A 694 59.90 2.53 -65.84
N ASP A 695 60.47 1.95 -64.78
CA ASP A 695 59.80 0.88 -64.02
C ASP A 695 58.72 1.40 -63.04
N ASP A 696 58.95 2.55 -62.41
CA ASP A 696 58.09 3.11 -61.35
C ASP A 696 57.43 4.45 -61.71
N ASN A 697 57.59 4.90 -62.95
CA ASN A 697 57.07 6.16 -63.45
C ASN A 697 56.31 5.97 -64.77
N GLY A 698 55.41 6.90 -65.07
CA GLY A 698 54.60 6.88 -66.28
C GLY A 698 53.45 7.87 -66.20
N LYS A 699 52.53 7.79 -67.17
CA LYS A 699 51.36 8.66 -67.22
C LYS A 699 50.11 7.89 -67.69
N TRP A 700 48.97 8.25 -67.12
CA TRP A 700 47.66 7.82 -67.60
C TRP A 700 47.22 8.72 -68.77
N VAL A 701 46.90 8.13 -69.92
CA VAL A 701 46.48 8.85 -71.15
C VAL A 701 45.13 8.35 -71.65
N SER A 702 44.45 9.15 -72.47
CA SER A 702 43.17 8.75 -73.02
C SER A 702 43.36 7.67 -74.10
N PRO A 703 42.38 6.78 -74.33
CA PRO A 703 42.42 5.84 -75.46
C PRO A 703 42.53 6.51 -76.82
N GLY A 704 42.09 7.76 -76.94
CA GLY A 704 42.18 8.54 -78.18
C GLY A 704 43.62 8.86 -78.57
N ASP A 705 44.48 9.05 -77.56
CA ASP A 705 45.91 9.33 -77.72
C ASP A 705 46.73 8.05 -77.96
N CYS A 706 46.07 6.88 -77.99
CA CYS A 706 46.70 5.58 -78.19
C CYS A 706 46.23 4.92 -79.48
N VAL A 707 47.13 4.16 -80.10
CA VAL A 707 46.82 3.21 -81.19
C VAL A 707 47.48 1.87 -80.88
N LEU A 708 46.89 0.77 -81.33
CA LEU A 708 47.52 -0.54 -81.13
C LEU A 708 48.77 -0.69 -81.97
N ARG A 709 48.70 -0.32 -83.26
CA ARG A 709 49.79 -0.45 -84.22
C ARG A 709 49.92 0.80 -85.07
N ASP A 710 51.14 1.09 -85.45
CA ASP A 710 51.50 2.08 -86.46
C ASP A 710 52.37 1.39 -87.51
N GLU A 711 51.74 0.90 -88.58
CA GLU A 711 52.41 0.08 -89.61
C GLU A 711 53.51 0.86 -90.36
N ASP A 712 53.36 2.19 -90.43
CA ASP A 712 54.24 3.08 -91.19
C ASP A 712 55.22 3.88 -90.30
N ASP A 713 55.13 3.71 -88.96
CA ASP A 713 55.93 4.39 -87.93
C ASP A 713 55.91 5.93 -87.98
N LEU A 714 54.80 6.52 -88.41
CA LEU A 714 54.64 7.96 -88.61
C LEU A 714 54.21 8.73 -87.36
N TYR A 715 53.67 8.06 -86.35
CA TYR A 715 53.02 8.69 -85.19
C TYR A 715 53.71 8.41 -83.87
N SER A 716 54.88 7.77 -83.88
CA SER A 716 55.64 7.46 -82.66
C SER A 716 55.92 8.67 -81.76
N GLU A 717 55.92 9.89 -82.31
CA GLU A 717 56.08 11.15 -81.56
C GLU A 717 54.76 11.80 -81.10
N CYS A 718 53.62 11.46 -81.71
CA CYS A 718 52.32 12.12 -81.48
C CYS A 718 51.24 11.23 -80.85
N LEU A 719 51.32 9.90 -81.04
CA LEU A 719 50.41 8.92 -80.47
C LEU A 719 51.22 7.83 -79.75
N HIS A 720 50.61 7.23 -78.74
CA HIS A 720 51.20 6.11 -78.01
C HIS A 720 50.87 4.78 -78.71
N VAL A 721 51.87 4.15 -79.31
CA VAL A 721 51.74 2.87 -80.03
C VAL A 721 51.90 1.71 -79.05
N LEU A 722 50.81 1.03 -78.71
CA LEU A 722 50.76 0.08 -77.59
C LEU A 722 51.45 -1.26 -77.86
N ASP A 723 51.55 -1.74 -79.10
CA ASP A 723 52.26 -3.00 -79.42
C ASP A 723 53.79 -2.91 -79.24
N LYS A 724 54.35 -1.70 -79.26
CA LYS A 724 55.75 -1.41 -78.92
C LYS A 724 55.98 -1.34 -77.40
N ILE A 725 54.91 -1.15 -76.62
CA ILE A 725 54.97 -0.87 -75.17
C ILE A 725 54.56 -2.10 -74.35
N TYR A 726 53.53 -2.82 -74.80
CA TYR A 726 52.92 -3.94 -74.10
C TYR A 726 53.08 -5.25 -74.88
N GLU A 727 53.10 -6.36 -74.16
CA GLU A 727 53.09 -7.69 -74.77
C GLU A 727 51.86 -7.84 -75.69
N ASN A 728 52.06 -8.51 -76.84
CA ASN A 728 51.02 -8.79 -77.84
C ASN A 728 49.73 -9.36 -77.24
N GLU A 729 49.83 -10.09 -76.13
CA GLU A 729 48.68 -10.59 -75.39
C GLU A 729 47.73 -9.47 -74.93
N LEU A 730 48.25 -8.37 -74.38
CA LEU A 730 47.47 -7.27 -73.81
C LEU A 730 46.95 -6.29 -74.87
N VAL A 731 47.62 -6.21 -76.02
CA VAL A 731 47.22 -5.34 -77.15
C VAL A 731 45.76 -5.59 -77.55
N SER A 732 45.33 -6.85 -77.63
CA SER A 732 43.93 -7.20 -77.94
C SER A 732 42.91 -6.74 -76.88
N PHE A 733 43.32 -6.72 -75.61
CA PHE A 733 42.49 -6.27 -74.49
C PHE A 733 42.27 -4.75 -74.55
N PHE A 734 43.32 -3.96 -74.83
CA PHE A 734 43.18 -2.51 -74.92
C PHE A 734 42.17 -2.06 -75.98
N CYS A 735 42.11 -2.75 -77.11
CA CYS A 735 41.10 -2.48 -78.14
C CYS A 735 39.70 -2.91 -77.71
N THR A 736 39.56 -4.12 -77.16
CA THR A 736 38.25 -4.72 -76.85
C THR A 736 37.59 -4.09 -75.61
N ALA A 737 38.39 -3.83 -74.56
CA ALA A 737 37.89 -3.35 -73.27
C ALA A 737 37.99 -1.82 -73.13
N LEU A 738 39.12 -1.21 -73.48
CA LEU A 738 39.35 0.23 -73.26
C LEU A 738 39.00 1.10 -74.48
N GLY A 739 38.75 0.49 -75.65
CA GLY A 739 38.35 1.20 -76.86
C GLY A 739 39.51 1.86 -77.60
N VAL A 740 40.74 1.38 -77.41
CA VAL A 740 41.91 1.84 -78.17
C VAL A 740 41.76 1.48 -79.65
N ARG A 741 42.06 2.44 -80.53
CA ARG A 741 41.93 2.28 -81.99
C ARG A 741 43.01 1.32 -82.51
N GLN A 742 42.68 0.48 -83.50
CA GLN A 742 43.64 -0.49 -84.06
C GLN A 742 44.80 0.20 -84.77
N SER A 743 44.50 1.26 -85.52
CA SER A 743 45.45 2.06 -86.29
C SER A 743 45.05 3.54 -86.24
N PRO A 744 45.95 4.47 -86.61
CA PRO A 744 45.60 5.88 -86.79
C PRO A 744 44.47 6.03 -87.82
N SER A 745 43.58 6.99 -87.61
CA SER A 745 42.46 7.29 -88.51
C SER A 745 42.85 8.31 -89.58
N VAL A 746 42.04 8.41 -90.64
CA VAL A 746 42.22 9.44 -91.70
C VAL A 746 42.32 10.85 -91.13
N ALA A 747 41.62 11.15 -90.03
CA ALA A 747 41.72 12.46 -89.38
C ALA A 747 43.11 12.69 -88.76
N ASP A 748 43.70 11.67 -88.11
CA ASP A 748 45.06 11.78 -87.55
C ASP A 748 46.08 11.98 -88.66
N TYR A 749 45.90 11.34 -89.84
CA TYR A 749 46.74 11.58 -91.02
C TYR A 749 46.63 13.01 -91.51
N ILE A 750 45.41 13.54 -91.60
CA ILE A 750 45.21 14.94 -92.02
C ILE A 750 45.85 15.91 -91.01
N ASP A 751 45.75 15.65 -89.72
CA ASP A 751 46.38 16.50 -88.70
C ASP A 751 47.91 16.36 -88.71
N LEU A 752 48.46 15.16 -88.97
CA LEU A 752 49.88 14.95 -89.24
C LEU A 752 50.35 15.78 -90.44
N TRP A 753 49.57 15.77 -91.55
CA TRP A 753 49.87 16.56 -92.73
C TRP A 753 49.89 18.06 -92.44
N LYS A 754 48.89 18.58 -91.70
CA LYS A 754 48.91 19.97 -91.23
C LYS A 754 50.12 20.29 -90.36
N GLY A 755 50.54 19.34 -89.52
CA GLY A 755 51.78 19.42 -88.75
C GLY A 755 52.98 19.63 -89.68
N TRP A 756 53.09 18.82 -90.72
CA TRP A 756 54.12 18.97 -91.75
C TRP A 756 54.02 20.29 -92.51
N GLU A 757 52.82 20.75 -92.89
CA GLU A 757 52.60 22.03 -93.59
C GLU A 757 53.08 23.26 -92.79
N ASN A 758 52.96 23.17 -91.46
CA ASN A 758 53.38 24.21 -90.52
C ASN A 758 54.85 24.07 -90.10
N SER A 759 55.43 22.88 -90.26
CA SER A 759 56.85 22.63 -90.03
C SER A 759 57.71 23.22 -91.16
N LYS A 760 58.92 23.69 -90.85
CA LYS A 760 59.92 24.08 -91.86
C LYS A 760 60.83 22.91 -92.28
N THR A 761 60.54 21.71 -91.78
CA THR A 761 61.30 20.49 -92.03
C THR A 761 60.89 19.86 -93.36
N LYS A 762 61.86 19.27 -94.06
CA LYS A 762 61.62 18.55 -95.31
C LYS A 762 61.01 17.18 -95.01
N LEU A 763 60.03 16.77 -95.80
CA LEU A 763 59.35 15.50 -95.65
C LEU A 763 60.15 14.38 -96.34
N ALA A 764 60.33 13.23 -95.69
CA ALA A 764 61.01 12.10 -96.31
C ALA A 764 60.09 11.41 -97.33
N HIS A 765 60.69 10.78 -98.34
CA HIS A 765 59.93 10.14 -99.43
C HIS A 765 59.02 9.02 -98.91
N ASN A 766 59.52 8.18 -98.00
CA ASN A 766 58.76 7.11 -97.35
C ASN A 766 57.57 7.65 -96.53
N GLU A 767 57.76 8.74 -95.77
CA GLU A 767 56.70 9.35 -94.95
C GLU A 767 55.56 9.92 -95.82
N CYS A 768 55.93 10.63 -96.89
CA CYS A 768 54.98 11.15 -97.87
C CYS A 768 54.22 10.04 -98.58
N CYS A 769 54.91 8.98 -99.02
CA CYS A 769 54.29 7.82 -99.63
C CYS A 769 53.32 7.12 -98.68
N ALA A 770 53.72 6.88 -97.43
CA ALA A 770 52.88 6.23 -96.43
C ALA A 770 51.58 7.02 -96.16
N PHE A 771 51.67 8.36 -96.05
CA PHE A 771 50.49 9.22 -95.95
C PHE A 771 49.52 9.02 -97.14
N TRP A 772 50.00 9.17 -98.38
CA TRP A 772 49.11 9.07 -99.55
C TRP A 772 48.60 7.66 -99.80
N ILE A 773 49.38 6.63 -99.47
CA ILE A 773 48.94 5.23 -99.50
C ILE A 773 47.79 5.02 -98.50
N CYS A 774 47.90 5.55 -97.28
CA CYS A 774 46.84 5.48 -96.29
C CYS A 774 45.56 6.19 -96.78
N ILE A 775 45.70 7.41 -97.31
CA ILE A 775 44.58 8.17 -97.88
C ILE A 775 43.90 7.40 -99.02
N ALA A 776 44.68 6.83 -99.93
CA ALA A 776 44.16 6.05 -101.05
C ALA A 776 43.43 4.77 -100.58
N ARG A 777 43.99 4.05 -99.60
CA ARG A 777 43.37 2.85 -99.01
C ARG A 777 42.05 3.14 -98.30
N ASN A 778 41.91 4.33 -97.72
CA ASN A 778 40.73 4.76 -96.97
C ASN A 778 39.87 5.79 -97.73
N TRP A 779 39.93 5.78 -99.07
CA TRP A 779 39.22 6.74 -99.90
C TRP A 779 37.69 6.62 -99.74
N SER A 780 37.03 7.75 -99.49
CA SER A 780 35.57 7.85 -99.39
C SER A 780 35.13 9.28 -99.68
N LYS A 781 33.84 9.52 -99.95
CA LYS A 781 33.31 10.90 -100.10
C LYS A 781 33.60 11.78 -98.86
N LYS A 782 33.69 11.18 -97.67
CA LYS A 782 34.05 11.87 -96.43
C LYS A 782 35.55 12.22 -96.40
N THR A 783 36.41 11.29 -96.81
CA THR A 783 37.86 11.47 -96.92
C THR A 783 38.19 12.56 -97.93
N GLU A 784 37.57 12.54 -99.11
CA GLU A 784 37.70 13.56 -100.16
C GLU A 784 37.36 14.96 -99.64
N LYS A 785 36.20 15.10 -98.98
CA LYS A 785 35.79 16.37 -98.35
C LYS A 785 36.80 16.84 -97.30
N LEU A 786 37.24 15.94 -96.42
CA LEU A 786 38.21 16.27 -95.37
C LEU A 786 39.55 16.73 -95.98
N LEU A 787 40.08 16.05 -97.00
CA LEU A 787 41.32 16.45 -97.68
C LEU A 787 41.19 17.82 -98.34
N PHE A 788 40.09 18.05 -99.07
CA PHE A 788 39.87 19.32 -99.76
C PHE A 788 39.79 20.51 -98.79
N GLU A 789 39.10 20.33 -97.66
CA GLU A 789 38.93 21.36 -96.64
C GLU A 789 40.19 21.62 -95.80
N ASN A 790 41.07 20.62 -95.63
CA ASN A 790 42.16 20.67 -94.66
C ASN A 790 43.57 20.71 -95.26
N ILE A 791 43.78 20.20 -96.48
CA ILE A 791 45.09 20.25 -97.16
C ILE A 791 45.20 21.56 -97.93
N LYS A 792 46.26 22.32 -97.61
CA LYS A 792 46.60 23.59 -98.26
C LYS A 792 47.85 23.49 -99.10
N LYS A 793 48.76 22.57 -98.78
CA LYS A 793 50.02 22.39 -99.50
C LYS A 793 50.16 20.96 -100.02
N LEU A 794 50.66 20.84 -101.24
CA LEU A 794 50.93 19.58 -101.92
C LEU A 794 52.44 19.28 -101.95
N PRO A 795 52.83 17.99 -102.01
CA PRO A 795 54.23 17.61 -102.07
C PRO A 795 54.83 17.92 -103.45
N VAL A 796 55.96 18.63 -103.46
CA VAL A 796 56.75 18.95 -104.64
C VAL A 796 58.18 18.47 -104.45
N ILE A 797 58.74 17.86 -105.49
CA ILE A 797 60.12 17.38 -105.48
C ILE A 797 61.08 18.59 -105.53
N SER A 798 61.88 18.78 -104.49
CA SER A 798 62.92 19.81 -104.49
C SER A 798 64.17 19.30 -105.20
N THR A 799 64.34 19.71 -106.46
CA THR A 799 65.49 19.34 -107.31
C THR A 799 66.84 19.77 -106.75
N ALA A 800 66.88 20.74 -105.84
CA ALA A 800 68.12 21.26 -105.28
C ALA A 800 68.63 20.50 -104.03
N SER A 801 67.83 19.63 -103.40
CA SER A 801 68.23 19.06 -102.09
C SER A 801 67.69 17.69 -101.71
N GLY A 802 67.10 16.94 -102.66
CA GLY A 802 66.82 15.50 -102.49
C GLY A 802 65.70 15.14 -101.50
N GLY A 803 64.87 16.09 -101.08
CA GLY A 803 63.72 15.87 -100.19
C GLY A 803 62.42 16.40 -100.78
N ILE A 804 61.28 16.03 -100.18
CA ILE A 804 59.97 16.52 -100.57
C ILE A 804 59.67 17.81 -99.80
N ALA A 805 59.33 18.87 -100.52
CA ALA A 805 58.86 20.14 -99.95
C ALA A 805 57.35 20.24 -100.09
N LEU A 806 56.67 20.93 -99.17
CA LEU A 806 55.24 21.20 -99.26
C LEU A 806 55.03 22.63 -99.79
N SER A 807 54.46 22.76 -100.99
CA SER A 807 54.13 24.04 -101.65
C SER A 807 52.63 24.25 -101.68
N ASP A 808 52.16 25.52 -101.66
CA ASP A 808 50.73 25.82 -101.71
C ASP A 808 50.07 25.14 -102.91
N LYS A 809 48.90 24.52 -102.70
CA LYS A 809 48.20 23.77 -103.75
C LYS A 809 47.82 24.65 -104.94
N ASP A 810 47.62 25.95 -104.72
CA ASP A 810 47.33 26.91 -105.78
C ASP A 810 48.59 27.21 -106.65
N ASP A 811 49.78 26.90 -106.13
CA ASP A 811 51.08 27.10 -106.80
C ASP A 811 51.63 25.82 -107.47
N VAL A 812 50.91 24.70 -107.40
CA VAL A 812 51.36 23.39 -107.94
C VAL A 812 50.59 23.04 -109.20
N PHE A 813 51.32 22.86 -110.31
CA PHE A 813 50.78 22.42 -111.60
C PHE A 813 51.06 20.93 -111.81
N ILE A 814 50.02 20.13 -112.12
CA ILE A 814 50.08 18.68 -112.36
C ILE A 814 50.31 18.37 -113.84
#